data_AF-A0A1V8TVF1-F1
#
_entry.id   AF-A0A1V8TVF1-F1
#
_cell.length_a   1.000
_cell.length_b   1.000
_cell.length_c   1.000
_cell.angle_alpha   90.00
_cell.angle_beta   90.00
_cell.angle_gamma   90.00
#
_symmetry.space_group_name_H-M   'P 1'
#
loop_
_entity.id
_entity.type
_entity.pdbx_description
1 polymer ?
#
loop_
_entity_poly.entity_id
_entity_poly.type
_entity_poly.pdbx_seq_one_letter_code
_entity_poly.pdbx_strand_id
1 'polypeptide(L)'
;MAPKHRDGAVIATIPGTYITYAHTIAAYAAFLGAFVVGCSLHYKKIVQNQWFGYPIEWFPSVSATIGDRYPERSVFQLLIAVTSGPRFLMVFLNYCVTNRQGSFLPKFVAAVGVFRTFTCGGWTYVTSTDGHMAHDVFMVAYLVATIPWTVGNIALSPAGTRSLRLRKYFGAGFFLMLVPLTYFFLQHKIHRVPGAYTTYAMCEWLVVLLDVAFDAVTAVDFSGVEIVVTDVKGFSRGDNPRVADKILQREKDKPIGQVFDARFSWSALMDAAAETYLGFTFWSILTGLGVTVWYFPLWYMGLSGYEVTVMSSVSPFLLGIGPLRRLATRYMPVTLGLSVAGLAAYLAHSPEGKLAGVSIGVWMGCLAWPAAFYAERGNPSKLESKIAAWSIGLIASSVAKFANQTNNPVWPIMYAGNGGWNKTGLALFALAIARVSRHQASNGDAPQSLPKAKGSSALAGLGLAGLLFALHSLLSDSSTMIMWVWEGYPVRGPLPVPHGAWTIFAMSAGLVFGLFYPNLARGWTAFGAGSVAAAFLTLSHNWTGYYGALTLTVYLLAVTPSMISNAVRFPPGRTFFLGFFVYNLMVLFHCWVVAYAFVPGGYLVREHTDWIMITTMLLIGCGVFSGLQNSTPARQSSLRPPPNPAARKQRSYYIYVLLALQLTSIAVAFIRFPSYNYKSYHPDSKAITAGIWTIHFSIDNDMLSSENRMESLIRESELDIIGLLESDQQRIIMGNRDSTQVLAENLGMYVDAGPGPNKHTWGCALLSKFPIVNSTHHLTPSPVGELAPAIHATLDVYGEMIDVFVFHSGQEEDVEDRRQQTAYVTELMGATPRPSILLSYLVTKPKEGNYNTWVSERSGMRDIDPSDWDRWCEYILYKGMKRTGYARISRSTITDTELQVGKFVVGQPEGTDDIIPESQVPEDLRFPALFRGEGVRGHRYHVFDEPRYYA
;
A
#
# COMPACT_ATOMS: atom_id res chain seq x y z
N MET A 1 14.33 -56.65 3.40
CA MET A 1 15.49 -56.45 2.50
C MET A 1 15.89 -54.99 2.56
N ALA A 2 17.12 -54.68 2.99
CA ALA A 2 17.63 -53.31 3.01
C ALA A 2 17.74 -52.77 1.57
N PRO A 3 17.48 -51.47 1.31
CA PRO A 3 17.74 -50.89 0.01
C PRO A 3 19.25 -50.90 -0.22
N LYS A 4 19.70 -51.52 -1.31
CA LYS A 4 21.09 -51.39 -1.78
C LYS A 4 21.38 -49.90 -1.98
N HIS A 5 22.18 -49.31 -1.08
CA HIS A 5 22.75 -47.97 -1.31
C HIS A 5 23.55 -48.03 -2.61
N ARG A 6 23.22 -47.16 -3.56
CA ARG A 6 24.10 -46.91 -4.70
C ARG A 6 25.27 -46.08 -4.18
N ASP A 7 26.49 -46.57 -4.37
CA ASP A 7 27.72 -45.87 -4.04
C ASP A 7 27.85 -44.64 -4.93
N GLY A 8 27.30 -43.51 -4.48
CA GLY A 8 27.57 -42.19 -5.06
C GLY A 8 28.95 -41.70 -4.63
N ALA A 9 29.57 -40.81 -5.42
CA ALA A 9 30.86 -40.24 -5.07
C ALA A 9 30.72 -39.30 -3.86
N VAL A 10 31.55 -39.49 -2.84
CA VAL A 10 31.61 -38.58 -1.69
C VAL A 10 32.25 -37.26 -2.13
N ILE A 11 31.51 -36.16 -2.06
CA ILE A 11 31.96 -34.81 -2.43
C ILE A 11 32.69 -34.16 -1.24
N ALA A 12 32.15 -34.32 -0.04
CA ALA A 12 32.74 -33.79 1.19
C ALA A 12 32.28 -34.59 2.41
N THR A 13 33.17 -34.74 3.38
CA THR A 13 32.85 -35.31 4.70
C THR A 13 33.13 -34.25 5.75
N ILE A 14 32.11 -33.87 6.52
CA ILE A 14 32.21 -32.84 7.55
C ILE A 14 32.00 -33.50 8.91
N PRO A 15 32.98 -33.43 9.84
CA PRO A 15 32.79 -33.89 11.21
C PRO A 15 31.63 -33.16 11.91
N GLY A 16 30.74 -33.91 12.56
CA GLY A 16 29.58 -33.36 13.26
C GLY A 16 29.96 -32.42 14.41
N THR A 17 31.15 -32.59 14.99
CA THR A 17 31.71 -31.72 16.05
C THR A 17 31.86 -30.26 15.62
N TYR A 18 32.12 -29.99 14.33
CA TYR A 18 32.24 -28.64 13.81
C TYR A 18 30.94 -27.84 13.90
N ILE A 19 29.79 -28.51 13.92
CA ILE A 19 28.49 -27.86 14.06
C ILE A 19 28.32 -27.35 15.49
N THR A 20 28.69 -28.18 16.48
CA THR A 20 28.69 -27.74 17.88
C THR A 20 29.71 -26.64 18.13
N TYR A 21 30.91 -26.72 17.53
CA TYR A 21 31.90 -25.64 17.65
C TYR A 21 31.42 -24.35 17.02
N ALA A 22 30.84 -24.39 15.82
CA ALA A 22 30.28 -23.22 15.16
C ALA A 22 29.17 -22.57 16.01
N HIS A 23 28.26 -23.37 16.56
CA HIS A 23 27.23 -22.88 17.49
C HIS A 23 27.85 -22.23 18.74
N THR A 24 28.74 -22.96 19.43
CA THR A 24 29.27 -22.55 20.74
C THR A 24 30.16 -21.32 20.63
N ILE A 25 31.03 -21.27 19.61
CA ILE A 25 31.91 -20.13 19.36
C ILE A 25 31.08 -18.90 18.99
N ALA A 26 30.10 -19.04 18.09
CA ALA A 26 29.27 -17.91 17.69
C ALA A 26 28.40 -17.38 18.85
N ALA A 27 27.82 -18.28 19.66
CA ALA A 27 27.03 -17.91 20.83
C ALA A 27 27.87 -17.16 21.88
N TYR A 28 29.04 -17.70 22.26
CA TYR A 28 29.92 -17.00 23.21
C TYR A 28 30.48 -15.70 22.63
N ALA A 29 30.82 -15.67 21.34
CA ALA A 29 31.27 -14.44 20.69
C ALA A 29 30.17 -13.37 20.70
N ALA A 30 28.89 -13.74 20.58
CA ALA A 30 27.79 -12.79 20.69
C ALA A 30 27.75 -12.12 22.06
N PHE A 31 27.75 -12.91 23.13
CA PHE A 31 27.70 -12.43 24.50
C PHE A 31 28.97 -11.67 24.91
N LEU A 32 30.16 -12.21 24.62
CA LEU A 32 31.44 -11.56 24.93
C LEU A 32 31.68 -10.31 24.08
N GLY A 33 31.31 -10.35 22.80
CA GLY A 33 31.42 -9.21 21.90
C GLY A 33 30.54 -8.05 22.38
N ALA A 34 29.29 -8.33 22.74
CA ALA A 34 28.41 -7.33 23.32
C ALA A 34 28.94 -6.79 24.66
N PHE A 35 29.47 -7.66 25.52
CA PHE A 35 30.08 -7.26 26.80
C PHE A 35 31.29 -6.33 26.62
N VAL A 36 32.22 -6.66 25.73
CA VAL A 36 33.42 -5.85 25.46
C VAL A 36 33.04 -4.50 24.85
N VAL A 37 32.12 -4.49 23.88
CA VAL A 37 31.65 -3.26 23.24
C VAL A 37 30.88 -2.39 24.24
N GLY A 38 29.97 -2.99 25.02
CA GLY A 38 29.20 -2.29 26.05
C GLY A 38 30.09 -1.72 27.15
N CYS A 39 31.08 -2.48 27.65
CA CYS A 39 32.02 -2.00 28.65
C CYS A 39 32.99 -0.94 28.11
N SER A 40 33.30 -0.93 26.82
CA SER A 40 34.20 0.08 26.24
C SER A 40 33.49 1.39 25.93
N LEU A 41 32.23 1.35 25.48
CA LEU A 41 31.50 2.53 25.00
C LEU A 41 30.50 3.07 26.02
N HIS A 42 29.82 2.19 26.75
CA HIS A 42 28.64 2.54 27.54
C HIS A 42 28.68 2.06 29.00
N TYR A 43 29.86 1.72 29.54
CA TYR A 43 30.05 1.13 30.87
C TYR A 43 29.15 1.73 31.97
N LYS A 44 29.26 3.04 32.24
CA LYS A 44 28.48 3.70 33.31
C LYS A 44 26.97 3.58 33.11
N LYS A 45 26.51 3.44 31.86
CA LYS A 45 25.09 3.35 31.52
C LYS A 45 24.55 1.92 31.64
N ILE A 46 25.37 0.91 31.33
CA ILE A 46 24.97 -0.51 31.39
C ILE A 46 25.11 -1.13 32.79
N VAL A 47 25.88 -0.50 33.69
CA VAL A 47 25.94 -0.89 35.12
C VAL A 47 24.90 -0.17 35.98
N GLN A 48 24.14 0.75 35.41
CA GLN A 48 23.16 1.54 36.14
C GLN A 48 21.82 0.80 36.23
N ASN A 49 21.25 0.74 37.43
CA ASN A 49 19.87 0.29 37.64
C ASN A 49 18.95 1.49 37.96
N GLN A 50 17.69 1.21 38.33
CA GLN A 50 16.67 2.24 38.61
C GLN A 50 16.99 3.12 39.84
N TRP A 51 17.86 2.66 40.75
CA TRP A 51 18.10 3.27 42.05
C TRP A 51 19.56 3.66 42.28
N PHE A 52 20.50 2.87 41.76
CA PHE A 52 21.95 3.01 41.98
C PHE A 52 22.71 2.87 40.65
N GLY A 53 23.88 3.51 40.59
CA GLY A 53 24.83 3.38 39.49
C GLY A 53 26.27 3.31 40.01
N TYR A 54 27.23 3.44 39.10
CA TYR A 54 28.65 3.45 39.45
C TYR A 54 28.96 4.55 40.50
N PRO A 55 29.73 4.27 41.57
CA PRO A 55 30.58 3.09 41.80
C PRO A 55 29.92 1.94 42.59
N ILE A 56 28.68 2.10 43.05
CA ILE A 56 27.98 1.10 43.86
C ILE A 56 27.67 -0.14 43.02
N GLU A 57 27.15 0.09 41.82
CA GLU A 57 26.93 -0.95 40.82
C GLU A 57 28.02 -0.86 39.76
N TRP A 58 28.74 -1.96 39.55
CA TRP A 58 29.96 -1.97 38.75
C TRP A 58 30.05 -3.13 37.76
N PHE A 59 29.10 -4.07 37.78
CA PHE A 59 29.02 -5.16 36.81
C PHE A 59 27.68 -5.12 36.05
N PRO A 60 27.69 -5.12 34.70
CA PRO A 60 26.48 -4.90 33.92
C PRO A 60 25.67 -6.19 33.76
N SER A 61 24.34 -6.06 33.76
CA SER A 61 23.45 -7.21 33.51
C SER A 61 23.47 -7.60 32.02
N VAL A 62 23.14 -8.87 31.72
CA VAL A 62 23.09 -9.39 30.35
C VAL A 62 22.07 -8.57 29.56
N SER A 63 20.87 -8.40 30.11
CA SER A 63 19.77 -7.66 29.49
C SER A 63 20.16 -6.22 29.09
N ALA A 64 20.85 -5.48 29.97
CA ALA A 64 21.31 -4.12 29.70
C ALA A 64 22.44 -4.08 28.65
N THR A 65 23.29 -5.13 28.63
CA THR A 65 24.43 -5.24 27.72
C THR A 65 24.01 -5.53 26.28
N ILE A 66 22.93 -6.28 26.07
CA ILE A 66 22.54 -6.76 24.74
C ILE A 66 21.30 -6.07 24.16
N GLY A 67 20.50 -5.39 24.99
CA GLY A 67 19.19 -4.84 24.60
C GLY A 67 19.14 -3.33 24.42
N ASP A 68 19.91 -2.57 25.21
CA ASP A 68 19.57 -1.16 25.43
C ASP A 68 20.19 -0.19 24.41
N ARG A 69 21.36 -0.52 23.85
CA ARG A 69 22.20 0.48 23.18
C ARG A 69 22.96 -0.02 21.96
N TYR A 70 23.09 0.87 20.98
CA TYR A 70 23.96 0.72 19.82
C TYR A 70 25.39 1.18 20.18
N PRO A 71 26.46 0.49 19.75
CA PRO A 71 26.48 -0.63 18.80
C PRO A 71 26.48 -2.05 19.42
N GLU A 72 26.58 -2.20 20.75
CA GLU A 72 26.67 -3.51 21.42
C GLU A 72 25.48 -4.43 21.14
N ARG A 73 24.26 -3.86 21.07
CA ARG A 73 23.05 -4.58 20.64
C ARG A 73 23.18 -5.15 19.23
N SER A 74 23.68 -4.36 18.28
CA SER A 74 23.82 -4.81 16.89
C SER A 74 24.88 -5.91 16.75
N VAL A 75 25.96 -5.82 17.53
CA VAL A 75 26.99 -6.88 17.60
C VAL A 75 26.39 -8.18 18.13
N PHE A 76 25.61 -8.12 19.21
CA PHE A 76 24.90 -9.28 19.75
C PHE A 76 23.96 -9.90 18.72
N GLN A 77 23.06 -9.09 18.16
CA GLN A 77 22.03 -9.55 17.21
C GLN A 77 22.64 -10.20 15.97
N LEU A 78 23.70 -9.62 15.39
CA LEU A 78 24.39 -10.18 14.23
C LEU A 78 24.99 -11.55 14.54
N LEU A 79 25.68 -11.70 15.67
CA LEU A 79 26.35 -12.95 16.03
C LEU A 79 25.35 -14.05 16.47
N ILE A 80 24.22 -13.67 17.09
CA ILE A 80 23.11 -14.60 17.31
C ILE A 80 22.44 -15.01 15.99
N ALA A 81 22.32 -14.12 15.00
CA ALA A 81 21.86 -14.48 13.66
C ALA A 81 22.73 -15.58 13.05
N VAL A 82 24.06 -15.44 13.14
CA VAL A 82 25.03 -16.44 12.67
C VAL A 82 24.90 -17.76 13.44
N THR A 83 24.57 -17.70 14.74
CA THR A 83 24.36 -18.89 15.59
C THR A 83 23.13 -19.72 15.17
N SER A 84 22.14 -19.12 14.53
CA SER A 84 20.85 -19.77 14.20
C SER A 84 21.00 -21.01 13.30
N GLY A 85 21.82 -20.94 12.24
CA GLY A 85 22.05 -22.06 11.32
C GLY A 85 22.65 -23.28 12.02
N PRO A 86 23.82 -23.16 12.67
CA PRO A 86 24.40 -24.21 13.50
C PRO A 86 23.45 -24.72 14.58
N ARG A 87 22.63 -23.85 15.18
CA ARG A 87 21.65 -24.24 16.22
C ARG A 87 20.61 -25.22 15.68
N PHE A 88 19.93 -24.88 14.59
CA PHE A 88 18.91 -25.76 14.01
C PHE A 88 19.50 -27.09 13.56
N LEU A 89 20.71 -27.05 12.97
CA LEU A 89 21.40 -28.27 12.54
C LEU A 89 21.81 -29.14 13.73
N MET A 90 22.26 -28.54 14.84
CA MET A 90 22.56 -29.27 16.07
C MET A 90 21.31 -29.94 16.66
N VAL A 91 20.15 -29.26 16.69
CA VAL A 91 18.88 -29.86 17.14
C VAL A 91 18.49 -31.05 16.24
N PHE A 92 18.64 -30.91 14.93
CA PHE A 92 18.36 -31.97 13.97
C PHE A 92 19.29 -33.17 14.14
N LEU A 93 20.60 -32.96 14.24
CA LEU A 93 21.57 -34.04 14.46
C LEU A 93 21.34 -34.74 15.80
N ASN A 94 21.03 -33.99 16.85
CA ASN A 94 20.69 -34.56 18.16
C ASN A 94 19.46 -35.46 18.07
N TYR A 95 18.45 -35.08 17.29
CA TYR A 95 17.33 -35.97 16.97
C TYR A 95 17.79 -37.22 16.22
N CYS A 96 18.59 -37.08 15.15
CA CYS A 96 19.07 -38.23 14.38
C CYS A 96 19.85 -39.25 15.22
N VAL A 97 20.69 -38.79 16.15
CA VAL A 97 21.50 -39.65 17.02
C VAL A 97 20.66 -40.32 18.11
N THR A 98 19.61 -39.66 18.61
CA THR A 98 18.79 -40.17 19.72
C THR A 98 17.52 -40.91 19.28
N ASN A 99 17.11 -40.77 18.00
CA ASN A 99 15.88 -41.36 17.48
C ASN A 99 15.95 -42.89 17.45
N ARG A 100 14.96 -43.55 18.06
CA ARG A 100 14.79 -45.01 18.06
C ARG A 100 13.39 -45.35 17.55
N GLN A 101 13.26 -46.46 16.82
CA GLN A 101 11.96 -46.90 16.30
C GLN A 101 10.95 -47.05 17.46
N GLY A 102 9.77 -46.45 17.30
CA GLY A 102 8.69 -46.48 18.30
C GLY A 102 8.80 -45.47 19.47
N SER A 103 9.88 -44.69 19.58
CA SER A 103 10.06 -43.73 20.68
C SER A 103 9.54 -42.33 20.32
N PHE A 104 8.69 -41.75 21.19
CA PHE A 104 8.17 -40.38 21.04
C PHE A 104 9.13 -39.31 21.60
N LEU A 105 9.89 -39.65 22.64
CA LEU A 105 10.72 -38.69 23.39
C LEU A 105 11.74 -37.93 22.52
N PRO A 106 12.50 -38.55 21.59
CA PRO A 106 13.39 -37.83 20.69
C PRO A 106 12.67 -36.79 19.82
N LYS A 107 11.47 -37.11 19.33
CA LYS A 107 10.65 -36.21 18.50
C LYS A 107 10.16 -35.02 19.31
N PHE A 108 9.72 -35.26 20.55
CA PHE A 108 9.32 -34.21 21.48
C PHE A 108 10.48 -33.28 21.82
N VAL A 109 11.65 -33.82 22.16
CA VAL A 109 12.85 -33.02 22.48
C VAL A 109 13.29 -32.19 21.26
N ALA A 110 13.23 -32.76 20.05
CA ALA A 110 13.51 -32.02 18.82
C ALA A 110 12.55 -30.84 18.61
N ALA A 111 11.25 -31.06 18.80
CA ALA A 111 10.24 -30.00 18.70
C ALA A 111 10.44 -28.89 19.75
N VAL A 112 10.73 -29.27 20.99
CA VAL A 112 11.08 -28.33 22.08
C VAL A 112 12.36 -27.55 21.73
N GLY A 113 13.37 -28.20 21.15
CA GLY A 113 14.61 -27.55 20.71
C GLY A 113 14.40 -26.53 19.60
N VAL A 114 13.53 -26.83 18.64
CA VAL A 114 13.12 -25.91 17.58
C VAL A 114 12.35 -24.73 18.18
N PHE A 115 11.35 -25.00 19.02
CA PHE A 115 10.56 -23.96 19.70
C PHE A 115 11.45 -23.02 20.53
N ARG A 116 12.36 -23.58 21.33
CA ARG A 116 13.35 -22.84 22.12
C ARG A 116 14.26 -21.97 21.25
N THR A 117 14.64 -22.47 20.07
CA THR A 117 15.46 -21.69 19.14
C THR A 117 14.69 -20.50 18.56
N PHE A 118 13.40 -20.67 18.24
CA PHE A 118 12.53 -19.58 17.79
C PHE A 118 12.29 -18.54 18.89
N THR A 119 11.99 -18.96 20.13
CA THR A 119 11.77 -18.03 21.23
C THR A 119 13.03 -17.27 21.62
N CYS A 120 14.22 -17.86 21.44
CA CYS A 120 15.50 -17.16 21.56
C CYS A 120 15.63 -15.98 20.58
N GLY A 121 15.31 -16.23 19.30
CA GLY A 121 15.24 -15.17 18.29
C GLY A 121 14.20 -14.11 18.66
N GLY A 122 13.04 -14.53 19.18
CA GLY A 122 11.98 -13.66 19.64
C GLY A 122 12.46 -12.59 20.62
N TRP A 123 13.08 -12.97 21.74
CA TRP A 123 13.55 -11.99 22.73
C TRP A 123 14.86 -11.28 22.31
N THR A 124 15.64 -11.85 21.39
CA THR A 124 16.86 -11.21 20.85
C THR A 124 16.54 -10.03 19.90
N TYR A 125 15.53 -10.18 19.05
CA TYR A 125 15.17 -9.17 18.03
C TYR A 125 14.04 -8.25 18.46
N VAL A 126 13.12 -8.74 19.31
CA VAL A 126 12.18 -7.88 20.03
C VAL A 126 12.81 -7.54 21.36
N THR A 127 13.55 -6.43 21.41
CA THR A 127 14.24 -6.03 22.64
C THR A 127 13.26 -5.48 23.67
N SER A 128 13.69 -5.42 24.94
CA SER A 128 12.93 -4.82 26.03
C SER A 128 12.48 -3.40 25.69
N THR A 129 13.32 -2.60 25.01
CA THR A 129 12.99 -1.23 24.60
C THR A 129 11.95 -1.14 23.48
N ASP A 130 11.91 -2.11 22.57
CA ASP A 130 11.03 -2.06 21.39
C ASP A 130 9.63 -2.62 21.70
N GLY A 131 9.52 -3.53 22.65
CA GLY A 131 8.27 -4.21 22.97
C GLY A 131 8.37 -5.06 24.23
N HIS A 132 8.37 -4.40 25.40
CA HIS A 132 8.51 -5.02 26.72
C HIS A 132 7.67 -6.30 26.89
N MET A 133 6.37 -6.27 26.59
CA MET A 133 5.49 -7.43 26.78
C MET A 133 5.87 -8.62 25.89
N ALA A 134 6.17 -8.38 24.61
CA ALA A 134 6.54 -9.45 23.68
C ALA A 134 7.93 -10.01 24.03
N HIS A 135 8.88 -9.16 24.39
CA HIS A 135 10.20 -9.55 24.89
C HIS A 135 10.08 -10.50 26.08
N ASP A 136 9.31 -10.13 27.11
CA ASP A 136 9.12 -10.93 28.31
C ASP A 136 8.43 -12.27 28.01
N VAL A 137 7.41 -12.28 27.14
CA VAL A 137 6.73 -13.52 26.71
C VAL A 137 7.71 -14.48 26.03
N PHE A 138 8.54 -13.99 25.11
CA PHE A 138 9.53 -14.83 24.43
C PHE A 138 10.64 -15.32 25.38
N MET A 139 11.09 -14.48 26.31
CA MET A 139 12.08 -14.86 27.32
C MET A 139 11.54 -15.92 28.28
N VAL A 140 10.32 -15.73 28.81
CA VAL A 140 9.66 -16.72 29.68
C VAL A 140 9.41 -18.02 28.92
N ALA A 141 8.93 -17.95 27.67
CA ALA A 141 8.72 -19.13 26.85
C ALA A 141 10.04 -19.90 26.59
N TYR A 142 11.16 -19.20 26.40
CA TYR A 142 12.49 -19.80 26.30
C TYR A 142 12.92 -20.50 27.59
N LEU A 143 12.76 -19.84 28.74
CA LEU A 143 13.11 -20.41 30.05
C LEU A 143 12.24 -21.62 30.38
N VAL A 144 10.94 -21.55 30.15
CA VAL A 144 10.01 -22.69 30.34
C VAL A 144 10.38 -23.84 29.42
N ALA A 145 10.69 -23.58 28.14
CA ALA A 145 11.12 -24.61 27.20
C ALA A 145 12.50 -25.22 27.53
N THR A 146 13.33 -24.53 28.33
CA THR A 146 14.64 -25.02 28.78
C THR A 146 14.49 -26.23 29.73
N ILE A 147 13.39 -26.33 30.47
CA ILE A 147 13.10 -27.46 31.37
C ILE A 147 12.93 -28.78 30.59
N PRO A 148 11.95 -28.92 29.67
CA PRO A 148 11.80 -30.15 28.89
C PRO A 148 12.98 -30.39 27.95
N TRP A 149 13.67 -29.35 27.45
CA TRP A 149 14.91 -29.51 26.69
C TRP A 149 16.01 -30.18 27.52
N THR A 150 16.26 -29.69 28.74
CA THR A 150 17.32 -30.19 29.61
C THR A 150 17.02 -31.60 30.12
N VAL A 151 15.82 -31.81 30.66
CA VAL A 151 15.37 -33.12 31.16
C VAL A 151 15.35 -34.15 30.05
N GLY A 152 14.82 -33.78 28.88
CA GLY A 152 14.75 -34.65 27.71
C GLY A 152 16.13 -35.07 27.20
N ASN A 153 17.08 -34.15 27.09
CA ASN A 153 18.45 -34.47 26.68
C ASN A 153 19.19 -35.33 27.71
N ILE A 154 18.96 -35.12 29.01
CA ILE A 154 19.51 -36.00 30.06
C ILE A 154 18.92 -37.41 29.95
N ALA A 155 17.60 -37.52 29.75
CA ALA A 155 16.90 -38.80 29.63
C ALA A 155 17.29 -39.59 28.36
N LEU A 156 17.60 -38.89 27.26
CA LEU A 156 18.04 -39.49 26.00
C LEU A 156 19.53 -39.87 25.99
N SER A 157 20.32 -39.36 26.94
CA SER A 157 21.75 -39.66 27.03
C SER A 157 21.99 -41.07 27.59
N PRO A 158 22.84 -41.91 26.97
CA PRO A 158 23.13 -43.24 27.48
C PRO A 158 23.78 -43.21 28.88
N ALA A 159 23.39 -44.15 29.74
CA ALA A 159 23.93 -44.26 31.10
C ALA A 159 25.46 -44.50 31.08
N GLY A 160 26.19 -43.89 32.02
CA GLY A 160 27.64 -44.04 32.16
C GLY A 160 28.50 -43.20 31.21
N THR A 161 27.90 -42.40 30.31
CA THR A 161 28.64 -41.56 29.36
C THR A 161 29.18 -40.27 29.98
N ARG A 162 30.28 -39.74 29.41
CA ARG A 162 30.84 -38.43 29.78
C ARG A 162 29.84 -37.30 29.50
N SER A 163 29.06 -37.38 28.40
CA SER A 163 28.05 -36.38 28.04
C SER A 163 26.90 -36.33 29.05
N LEU A 164 26.40 -37.47 29.54
CA LEU A 164 25.40 -37.50 30.61
C LEU A 164 25.90 -36.82 31.89
N ARG A 165 27.16 -37.06 32.28
CA ARG A 165 27.75 -36.45 33.47
C ARG A 165 27.85 -34.93 33.33
N LEU A 166 28.36 -34.44 32.20
CA LEU A 166 28.48 -33.01 31.92
C LEU A 166 27.11 -32.31 31.82
N ARG A 167 26.13 -32.93 31.15
CA ARG A 167 24.74 -32.42 31.10
C ARG A 167 24.12 -32.32 32.49
N LYS A 168 24.34 -33.31 33.36
CA LYS A 168 23.88 -33.23 34.75
C LYS A 168 24.54 -32.07 35.49
N TYR A 169 25.85 -31.86 35.34
CA TYR A 169 26.55 -30.77 36.01
C TYR A 169 26.11 -29.39 35.50
N PHE A 170 26.12 -29.16 34.19
CA PHE A 170 25.72 -27.85 33.62
C PHE A 170 24.23 -27.59 33.81
N GLY A 171 23.37 -28.60 33.61
CA GLY A 171 21.93 -28.48 33.84
C GLY A 171 21.58 -28.24 35.31
N ALA A 172 22.19 -28.99 36.24
CA ALA A 172 22.00 -28.74 37.67
C ALA A 172 22.55 -27.37 38.07
N GLY A 173 23.73 -26.99 37.55
CA GLY A 173 24.32 -25.66 37.76
C GLY A 173 23.37 -24.54 37.30
N PHE A 174 22.79 -24.64 36.11
CA PHE A 174 21.83 -23.69 35.58
C PHE A 174 20.64 -23.49 36.53
N PHE A 175 19.96 -24.59 36.92
CA PHE A 175 18.77 -24.50 37.77
C PHE A 175 19.09 -24.10 39.21
N LEU A 176 20.21 -24.56 39.77
CA LEU A 176 20.66 -24.14 41.10
C LEU A 176 20.98 -22.64 41.12
N MET A 177 21.54 -22.11 40.03
CA MET A 177 21.91 -20.69 39.93
C MET A 177 20.69 -19.76 39.79
N LEU A 178 19.52 -20.29 39.40
CA LEU A 178 18.27 -19.51 39.42
C LEU A 178 17.86 -19.09 40.85
N VAL A 179 18.26 -19.84 41.88
CA VAL A 179 17.94 -19.52 43.28
C VAL A 179 18.64 -18.23 43.75
N PRO A 180 19.99 -18.11 43.72
CA PRO A 180 20.65 -16.85 44.04
C PRO A 180 20.30 -15.74 43.06
N LEU A 181 20.10 -16.04 41.76
CA LEU A 181 19.64 -15.06 40.78
C LEU A 181 18.32 -14.41 41.21
N THR A 182 17.31 -15.22 41.57
CA THR A 182 16.00 -14.73 42.01
C THR A 182 16.10 -13.98 43.34
N TYR A 183 16.89 -14.50 44.28
CA TYR A 183 17.11 -13.83 45.56
C TYR A 183 17.69 -12.42 45.36
N PHE A 184 18.79 -12.29 44.62
CA PHE A 184 19.42 -10.99 44.38
C PHE A 184 18.56 -10.08 43.49
N PHE A 185 17.77 -10.63 42.57
CA PHE A 185 16.75 -9.90 41.82
C PHE A 185 15.78 -9.18 42.77
N LEU A 186 15.22 -9.90 43.74
CA LEU A 186 14.32 -9.33 44.75
C LEU A 186 15.03 -8.30 45.65
N GLN A 187 16.28 -8.57 46.03
CA GLN A 187 17.06 -7.64 46.85
C GLN A 187 17.29 -6.30 46.14
N HIS A 188 17.60 -6.29 44.84
CA HIS A 188 17.83 -5.02 44.13
C HIS A 188 16.53 -4.35 43.64
N LYS A 189 15.51 -5.12 43.24
CA LYS A 189 14.23 -4.55 42.74
C LYS A 189 13.31 -4.08 43.85
N ILE A 190 13.09 -4.91 44.88
CA ILE A 190 12.09 -4.67 45.92
C ILE A 190 12.74 -4.05 47.14
N HIS A 191 13.79 -4.69 47.67
CA HIS A 191 14.44 -4.26 48.91
C HIS A 191 15.46 -3.13 48.71
N ARG A 192 15.78 -2.80 47.45
CA ARG A 192 16.66 -1.69 47.04
C ARG A 192 18.01 -1.71 47.77
N VAL A 193 18.58 -2.91 47.94
CA VAL A 193 19.89 -3.09 48.61
C VAL A 193 21.02 -2.66 47.67
N PRO A 194 21.91 -1.73 48.09
CA PRO A 194 23.07 -1.32 47.30
C PRO A 194 23.99 -2.50 46.94
N GLY A 195 24.42 -2.63 45.68
CA GLY A 195 25.34 -3.68 45.21
C GLY A 195 24.69 -5.03 44.91
N ALA A 196 23.39 -5.18 45.19
CA ALA A 196 22.65 -6.40 44.89
C ALA A 196 22.45 -6.61 43.38
N TYR A 197 22.39 -5.54 42.59
CA TYR A 197 22.24 -5.65 41.14
C TYR A 197 23.50 -6.18 40.44
N THR A 198 24.69 -5.79 40.89
CA THR A 198 25.97 -6.35 40.43
C THR A 198 26.02 -7.86 40.68
N THR A 199 25.63 -8.29 41.88
CA THR A 199 25.63 -9.73 42.22
C THR A 199 24.59 -10.48 41.38
N TYR A 200 23.39 -9.92 41.21
CA TYR A 200 22.38 -10.43 40.29
C TYR A 200 22.91 -10.56 38.85
N ALA A 201 23.56 -9.52 38.32
CA ALA A 201 24.13 -9.50 36.99
C ALA A 201 25.17 -10.61 36.80
N MET A 202 26.07 -10.82 37.77
CA MET A 202 27.03 -11.94 37.72
C MET A 202 26.34 -13.30 37.67
N CYS A 203 25.25 -13.46 38.42
CA CYS A 203 24.44 -14.68 38.36
C CYS A 203 23.78 -14.87 36.98
N GLU A 204 23.27 -13.78 36.38
CA GLU A 204 22.62 -13.79 35.07
C GLU A 204 23.60 -14.22 33.97
N TRP A 205 24.80 -13.65 33.97
CA TRP A 205 25.87 -14.05 33.06
C TRP A 205 26.26 -15.51 33.23
N LEU A 206 26.38 -16.00 34.46
CA LEU A 206 26.73 -17.39 34.72
C LEU A 206 25.65 -18.36 34.22
N VAL A 207 24.37 -18.02 34.40
CA VAL A 207 23.24 -18.83 33.88
C VAL A 207 23.31 -18.94 32.36
N VAL A 208 23.59 -17.84 31.64
CA VAL A 208 23.76 -17.86 30.18
C VAL A 208 24.95 -18.72 29.76
N LEU A 209 26.09 -18.59 30.45
CA LEU A 209 27.28 -19.39 30.14
C LEU A 209 27.03 -20.89 30.34
N LEU A 210 26.34 -21.26 31.43
CA LEU A 210 25.98 -22.64 31.74
C LEU A 210 25.01 -23.23 30.70
N ASP A 211 24.12 -22.41 30.16
CA ASP A 211 23.17 -22.82 29.13
C ASP A 211 23.85 -23.14 27.79
N VAL A 212 24.72 -22.23 27.32
CA VAL A 212 25.52 -22.48 26.12
C VAL A 212 26.47 -23.67 26.33
N ALA A 213 27.05 -23.81 27.53
CA ALA A 213 27.88 -24.95 27.90
C ALA A 213 27.12 -26.28 27.88
N PHE A 214 25.85 -26.29 28.31
CA PHE A 214 24.99 -27.47 28.25
C PHE A 214 24.82 -27.98 26.81
N ASP A 215 24.58 -27.06 25.87
CA ASP A 215 24.46 -27.40 24.45
C ASP A 215 25.81 -27.77 23.83
N ALA A 216 26.92 -27.19 24.29
CA ALA A 216 28.28 -27.53 23.86
C ALA A 216 28.66 -29.00 24.17
N VAL A 217 27.99 -29.65 25.13
CA VAL A 217 28.19 -31.08 25.42
C VAL A 217 27.87 -31.97 24.20
N THR A 218 27.04 -31.50 23.25
CA THR A 218 26.76 -32.23 22.00
C THR A 218 28.01 -32.50 21.18
N ALA A 219 29.12 -31.78 21.36
CA ALA A 219 30.40 -32.08 20.71
C ALA A 219 30.94 -33.46 21.10
N VAL A 220 30.64 -33.94 22.32
CA VAL A 220 30.99 -35.29 22.78
C VAL A 220 30.08 -36.32 22.13
N ASP A 221 28.80 -36.01 21.93
CA ASP A 221 27.86 -36.93 21.27
C ASP A 221 28.09 -37.01 19.75
N PHE A 222 28.54 -35.91 19.13
CA PHE A 222 28.81 -35.82 17.70
C PHE A 222 30.23 -36.25 17.31
N SER A 223 31.06 -36.69 18.26
CA SER A 223 32.43 -37.14 17.96
C SER A 223 32.48 -38.38 17.06
N GLY A 224 31.40 -39.17 17.03
CA GLY A 224 31.22 -40.31 16.13
C GLY A 224 30.26 -40.05 14.96
N VAL A 225 29.92 -38.78 14.68
CA VAL A 225 28.97 -38.39 13.63
C VAL A 225 29.71 -37.68 12.51
N GLU A 226 29.54 -38.15 11.28
CA GLU A 226 30.03 -37.47 10.09
C GLU A 226 28.86 -37.15 9.16
N ILE A 227 28.84 -35.92 8.64
CA ILE A 227 27.95 -35.55 7.54
C ILE A 227 28.69 -35.81 6.24
N VAL A 228 28.28 -36.88 5.55
CA VAL A 228 28.79 -37.23 4.24
C VAL A 228 27.88 -36.63 3.18
N VAL A 229 28.42 -35.70 2.39
CA VAL A 229 27.76 -35.12 1.23
C VAL A 229 28.07 -36.00 0.03
N THR A 230 27.15 -36.90 -0.29
CA THR A 230 27.30 -37.84 -1.40
C THR A 230 26.56 -37.35 -2.63
N ASP A 231 27.23 -37.37 -3.79
CA ASP A 231 26.61 -37.17 -5.08
C ASP A 231 25.85 -38.45 -5.49
N VAL A 232 24.69 -38.65 -4.89
CA VAL A 232 23.86 -39.85 -5.14
C VAL A 232 23.25 -39.85 -6.54
N LYS A 233 23.41 -38.75 -7.30
CA LYS A 233 22.79 -38.53 -8.62
C LYS A 233 23.80 -38.27 -9.74
N GLY A 234 25.10 -38.20 -9.45
CA GLY A 234 26.17 -38.01 -10.44
C GLY A 234 26.13 -36.66 -11.14
N PHE A 235 25.86 -35.56 -10.42
CA PHE A 235 26.01 -34.21 -10.97
C PHE A 235 27.46 -33.88 -11.36
N SER A 236 28.42 -34.59 -10.77
CA SER A 236 29.86 -34.39 -10.99
C SER A 236 30.38 -35.33 -12.09
N ARG A 237 30.51 -34.79 -13.31
CA ARG A 237 31.18 -35.34 -14.52
C ARG A 237 30.88 -36.82 -14.87
N GLY A 238 29.97 -37.06 -15.82
CA GLY A 238 29.93 -38.32 -16.57
C GLY A 238 28.69 -38.53 -17.46
N ASP A 239 28.93 -38.82 -18.74
CA ASP A 239 27.97 -39.00 -19.84
C ASP A 239 26.99 -40.19 -19.68
N ASN A 240 25.71 -39.96 -19.32
CA ASN A 240 24.51 -40.49 -20.00
C ASN A 240 23.19 -40.26 -19.19
N PRO A 241 22.03 -40.05 -19.86
CA PRO A 241 20.82 -39.53 -19.20
C PRO A 241 19.82 -40.62 -18.79
N ARG A 242 19.26 -40.58 -17.56
CA ARG A 242 18.09 -41.43 -17.18
C ARG A 242 17.16 -40.88 -16.06
N VAL A 243 15.86 -41.10 -16.29
CA VAL A 243 14.65 -41.23 -15.42
C VAL A 243 14.38 -40.21 -14.29
N ALA A 244 15.33 -39.83 -13.45
CA ALA A 244 15.16 -38.64 -12.61
C ALA A 244 15.07 -37.39 -13.49
N ASP A 245 15.83 -37.42 -14.59
CA ASP A 245 15.61 -36.54 -15.74
C ASP A 245 14.19 -36.60 -16.25
N LYS A 246 13.43 -37.70 -16.22
CA LYS A 246 12.04 -37.70 -16.72
C LYS A 246 11.04 -37.03 -15.79
N ILE A 247 11.29 -36.97 -14.48
CA ILE A 247 10.42 -36.32 -13.48
C ILE A 247 10.81 -34.85 -13.32
N LEU A 248 12.12 -34.55 -13.23
CA LEU A 248 12.64 -33.20 -13.34
C LEU A 248 12.42 -32.63 -14.75
N GLN A 249 12.48 -33.41 -15.83
CA GLN A 249 11.96 -33.01 -17.14
C GLN A 249 10.46 -32.84 -17.06
N ARG A 250 9.65 -33.69 -16.40
CA ARG A 250 8.20 -33.46 -16.29
C ARG A 250 7.82 -32.15 -15.57
N GLU A 251 8.59 -31.72 -14.55
CA GLU A 251 8.40 -30.43 -13.89
C GLU A 251 9.09 -29.27 -14.62
N LYS A 252 10.27 -29.50 -15.22
CA LYS A 252 10.88 -28.66 -16.28
C LYS A 252 10.12 -28.77 -17.61
N ASP A 253 8.99 -29.48 -17.70
CA ASP A 253 8.12 -29.58 -18.88
C ASP A 253 6.87 -28.74 -18.64
N LYS A 254 6.64 -28.32 -17.38
CA LYS A 254 5.66 -27.29 -17.08
C LYS A 254 6.19 -25.95 -17.62
N PRO A 255 5.36 -25.16 -18.32
CA PRO A 255 5.77 -23.91 -18.94
C PRO A 255 6.52 -22.96 -17.98
N ILE A 256 6.15 -22.95 -16.70
CA ILE A 256 6.74 -22.09 -15.65
C ILE A 256 8.16 -22.56 -15.25
N GLY A 257 8.37 -23.87 -15.07
CA GLY A 257 9.68 -24.43 -14.69
C GLY A 257 10.76 -24.25 -15.77
N GLN A 258 10.35 -24.17 -17.03
CA GLN A 258 11.25 -23.94 -18.19
C GLN A 258 11.84 -22.55 -18.29
N VAL A 259 11.22 -21.56 -17.63
CA VAL A 259 11.60 -20.15 -17.73
C VAL A 259 12.81 -19.82 -16.85
N PHE A 260 13.02 -20.55 -15.75
CA PHE A 260 14.10 -20.29 -14.79
C PHE A 260 15.40 -21.09 -15.05
N ASP A 261 15.45 -21.93 -16.09
CA ASP A 261 16.61 -22.79 -16.42
C ASP A 261 17.67 -22.08 -17.31
N ALA A 262 17.41 -20.84 -17.74
CA ALA A 262 18.31 -20.07 -18.60
C ALA A 262 19.39 -19.32 -17.80
N ARG A 263 20.63 -19.29 -18.31
CA ARG A 263 21.75 -18.53 -17.70
C ARG A 263 21.35 -17.06 -17.49
N PHE A 264 21.39 -16.62 -16.23
CA PHE A 264 21.08 -15.26 -15.84
C PHE A 264 21.99 -14.24 -16.56
N SER A 265 21.44 -13.09 -16.93
CA SER A 265 22.13 -12.02 -17.61
C SER A 265 21.72 -10.68 -17.02
N TRP A 266 22.68 -9.97 -16.45
CA TRP A 266 22.48 -8.61 -15.95
C TRP A 266 22.04 -7.65 -17.03
N SER A 267 22.58 -7.79 -18.26
CA SER A 267 22.20 -6.90 -19.37
C SER A 267 20.72 -7.02 -19.72
N ALA A 268 20.21 -8.26 -19.77
CA ALA A 268 18.81 -8.52 -20.14
C ALA A 268 17.83 -8.15 -19.01
N LEU A 269 18.25 -8.27 -17.74
CA LEU A 269 17.48 -7.73 -16.63
C LEU A 269 17.39 -6.20 -16.71
N MET A 270 18.50 -5.52 -17.01
CA MET A 270 18.53 -4.07 -17.18
C MET A 270 17.70 -3.61 -18.38
N ASP A 271 17.64 -4.40 -19.46
CA ASP A 271 16.76 -4.12 -20.60
C ASP A 271 15.29 -4.24 -20.21
N ALA A 272 14.91 -5.31 -19.51
CA ALA A 272 13.54 -5.47 -18.99
C ALA A 272 13.17 -4.34 -18.03
N ALA A 273 14.06 -3.97 -17.11
CA ALA A 273 13.85 -2.86 -16.18
C ALA A 273 13.69 -1.52 -16.90
N ALA A 274 14.52 -1.23 -17.91
CA ALA A 274 14.42 -0.01 -18.72
C ALA A 274 13.10 0.05 -19.50
N GLU A 275 12.69 -1.05 -20.15
CA GLU A 275 11.42 -1.10 -20.89
C GLU A 275 10.22 -0.97 -19.95
N THR A 276 10.24 -1.65 -18.80
CA THR A 276 9.21 -1.50 -17.76
C THR A 276 9.14 -0.07 -17.25
N TYR A 277 10.28 0.59 -17.05
CA TYR A 277 10.32 1.99 -16.60
C TYR A 277 9.71 2.93 -17.65
N LEU A 278 9.97 2.72 -18.94
CA LEU A 278 9.28 3.49 -20.00
C LEU A 278 7.76 3.23 -19.97
N GLY A 279 7.33 2.01 -19.67
CA GLY A 279 5.92 1.67 -19.44
C GLY A 279 5.33 2.44 -18.26
N PHE A 280 6.05 2.47 -17.14
CA PHE A 280 5.69 3.25 -15.95
C PHE A 280 5.53 4.73 -16.28
N THR A 281 6.44 5.32 -17.06
CA THR A 281 6.35 6.73 -17.45
C THR A 281 5.16 7.02 -18.35
N PHE A 282 4.79 6.11 -19.26
CA PHE A 282 3.57 6.26 -20.06
C PHE A 282 2.32 6.31 -19.19
N TRP A 283 2.17 5.38 -18.25
CA TRP A 283 1.02 5.36 -17.34
C TRP A 283 1.00 6.56 -16.39
N SER A 284 2.17 7.01 -15.93
CA SER A 284 2.30 8.20 -15.09
C SER A 284 1.88 9.47 -15.83
N ILE A 285 2.29 9.64 -17.09
CA ILE A 285 1.89 10.77 -17.92
C ILE A 285 0.39 10.71 -18.28
N LEU A 286 -0.12 9.52 -18.65
CA LEU A 286 -1.53 9.34 -19.01
C LEU A 286 -2.48 9.64 -17.83
N THR A 287 -2.14 9.15 -16.63
CA THR A 287 -2.93 9.42 -15.41
C THR A 287 -2.78 10.87 -14.95
N GLY A 288 -1.63 11.50 -15.21
CA GLY A 288 -1.42 12.93 -14.94
C GLY A 288 -2.30 13.84 -15.78
N LEU A 289 -2.69 13.43 -17.01
CA LEU A 289 -3.55 14.24 -17.87
C LEU A 289 -4.89 14.54 -17.22
N GLY A 290 -5.54 13.54 -16.61
CA GLY A 290 -6.84 13.72 -15.95
C GLY A 290 -6.78 14.85 -14.93
N VAL A 291 -5.86 14.76 -13.97
CA VAL A 291 -5.70 15.75 -12.89
C VAL A 291 -5.41 17.15 -13.43
N THR A 292 -4.55 17.26 -14.44
CA THR A 292 -4.21 18.58 -15.01
C THR A 292 -5.33 19.19 -15.84
N VAL A 293 -6.16 18.37 -16.50
CA VAL A 293 -7.30 18.88 -17.26
C VAL A 293 -8.41 19.32 -16.31
N TRP A 294 -8.68 18.53 -15.27
CA TRP A 294 -9.76 18.79 -14.32
C TRP A 294 -9.64 20.13 -13.57
N TYR A 295 -8.41 20.60 -13.35
CA TYR A 295 -8.14 21.92 -12.78
C TYR A 295 -8.95 23.05 -13.47
N PHE A 296 -9.06 23.04 -14.79
CA PHE A 296 -9.71 24.14 -15.51
C PHE A 296 -11.23 24.19 -15.28
N PRO A 297 -12.02 23.14 -15.57
CA PRO A 297 -13.46 23.22 -15.35
C PRO A 297 -13.84 23.45 -13.88
N LEU A 298 -12.99 23.03 -12.95
CA LEU A 298 -13.15 23.30 -11.53
C LEU A 298 -13.00 24.81 -11.21
N TRP A 299 -11.96 25.49 -11.69
CA TRP A 299 -11.77 26.93 -11.46
C TRP A 299 -12.67 27.84 -12.31
N TYR A 300 -13.08 27.40 -13.50
CA TYR A 300 -14.00 28.14 -14.36
C TYR A 300 -15.48 27.83 -14.06
N MET A 301 -15.76 26.87 -13.15
CA MET A 301 -17.10 26.38 -12.81
C MET A 301 -17.93 26.02 -14.05
N GLY A 302 -17.31 25.31 -15.01
CA GLY A 302 -17.92 24.96 -16.29
C GLY A 302 -16.90 24.59 -17.38
N LEU A 303 -17.38 24.32 -18.61
CA LEU A 303 -16.49 23.97 -19.73
C LEU A 303 -15.62 25.18 -20.13
N SER A 304 -14.31 25.01 -20.00
CA SER A 304 -13.29 26.05 -20.26
C SER A 304 -12.73 26.04 -21.68
N GLY A 305 -12.92 24.95 -22.42
CA GLY A 305 -12.31 24.67 -23.72
C GLY A 305 -11.01 23.86 -23.61
N TYR A 306 -10.32 23.87 -22.46
CA TYR A 306 -9.11 23.07 -22.23
C TYR A 306 -9.41 21.57 -22.21
N GLU A 307 -10.66 21.16 -22.00
CA GLU A 307 -11.10 19.76 -21.99
C GLU A 307 -10.84 19.07 -23.33
N VAL A 308 -10.69 19.83 -24.44
CA VAL A 308 -10.31 19.30 -25.75
C VAL A 308 -8.97 18.56 -25.72
N THR A 309 -8.09 18.88 -24.76
CA THR A 309 -6.77 18.23 -24.59
C THR A 309 -6.87 16.76 -24.19
N VAL A 310 -8.03 16.27 -23.72
CA VAL A 310 -8.31 14.82 -23.57
C VAL A 310 -8.08 14.09 -24.90
N MET A 311 -8.28 14.77 -26.04
CA MET A 311 -8.01 14.24 -27.38
C MET A 311 -6.53 14.01 -27.68
N SER A 312 -5.60 14.39 -26.80
CA SER A 312 -4.17 14.15 -26.98
C SER A 312 -3.82 12.67 -27.18
N SER A 313 -4.65 11.76 -26.64
CA SER A 313 -4.44 10.32 -26.74
C SER A 313 -4.68 9.73 -28.15
N VAL A 314 -5.32 10.46 -29.07
CA VAL A 314 -5.75 9.92 -30.40
C VAL A 314 -4.64 9.92 -31.46
N SER A 315 -3.43 10.36 -31.12
CA SER A 315 -2.27 10.45 -32.01
C SER A 315 -1.94 9.21 -32.88
N PRO A 316 -2.36 7.96 -32.56
CA PRO A 316 -2.19 6.83 -33.47
C PRO A 316 -2.73 6.99 -34.88
N PHE A 317 -3.65 7.93 -35.15
CA PHE A 317 -4.09 8.20 -36.54
C PHE A 317 -2.92 8.54 -37.47
N LEU A 318 -1.84 9.14 -36.94
CA LEU A 318 -0.61 9.44 -37.67
C LEU A 318 0.08 8.17 -38.22
N LEU A 319 -0.12 7.00 -37.59
CA LEU A 319 0.36 5.71 -38.11
C LEU A 319 -0.40 5.25 -39.36
N GLY A 320 -1.49 5.94 -39.73
CA GLY A 320 -2.15 5.78 -41.02
C GLY A 320 -1.35 6.41 -42.17
N ILE A 321 -0.51 7.41 -41.85
CA ILE A 321 0.32 8.14 -42.82
C ILE A 321 1.63 7.38 -43.01
N GLY A 322 1.86 6.84 -44.21
CA GLY A 322 2.99 5.94 -44.50
C GLY A 322 4.37 6.46 -44.07
N PRO A 323 4.76 7.71 -44.43
CA PRO A 323 6.01 8.32 -43.97
C PRO A 323 6.14 8.42 -42.45
N LEU A 324 5.11 8.92 -41.75
CA LEU A 324 5.13 9.08 -40.29
C LEU A 324 5.16 7.74 -39.56
N ARG A 325 4.41 6.75 -40.06
CA ARG A 325 4.49 5.37 -39.56
C ARG A 325 5.91 4.83 -39.64
N ARG A 326 6.57 4.97 -40.80
CA ARG A 326 7.96 4.50 -40.97
C ARG A 326 8.91 5.21 -40.01
N LEU A 327 8.76 6.53 -39.86
CA LEU A 327 9.56 7.33 -38.93
C LEU A 327 9.40 6.83 -37.49
N ALA A 328 8.16 6.71 -37.01
CA ALA A 328 7.85 6.26 -35.66
C ALA A 328 8.37 4.84 -35.40
N THR A 329 8.14 3.90 -36.31
CA THR A 329 8.60 2.51 -36.13
C THR A 329 10.12 2.36 -36.22
N ARG A 330 10.81 3.18 -37.03
CA ARG A 330 12.25 3.08 -37.26
C ARG A 330 13.06 3.78 -36.17
N TYR A 331 12.59 4.92 -35.68
CA TYR A 331 13.28 5.71 -34.64
C TYR A 331 12.48 5.68 -33.34
N MET A 332 12.15 4.46 -32.90
CA MET A 332 11.28 4.26 -31.76
C MET A 332 11.78 4.88 -30.44
N PRO A 333 13.06 4.76 -30.06
CA PRO A 333 13.60 5.43 -28.87
C PRO A 333 13.45 6.95 -28.93
N VAL A 334 13.53 7.56 -30.12
CA VAL A 334 13.31 9.00 -30.30
C VAL A 334 11.84 9.34 -30.09
N THR A 335 10.94 8.55 -30.67
CA THR A 335 9.49 8.78 -30.53
C THR A 335 9.03 8.60 -29.07
N LEU A 336 9.57 7.59 -28.36
CA LEU A 336 9.37 7.42 -26.91
C LEU A 336 10.00 8.57 -26.12
N GLY A 337 11.22 8.98 -26.49
CA GLY A 337 11.98 10.04 -25.82
C GLY A 337 11.25 11.39 -25.84
N LEU A 338 10.51 11.69 -26.91
CA LEU A 338 9.70 12.91 -26.99
C LEU A 338 8.55 12.97 -25.96
N SER A 339 8.15 11.84 -25.36
CA SER A 339 7.18 11.86 -24.25
C SER A 339 7.73 12.50 -22.95
N VAL A 340 9.05 12.80 -22.90
CA VAL A 340 9.69 13.49 -21.77
C VAL A 340 9.02 14.82 -21.41
N ALA A 341 8.38 15.49 -22.37
CA ALA A 341 7.60 16.71 -22.13
C ALA A 341 6.57 16.54 -21.00
N GLY A 342 5.94 15.36 -20.89
CA GLY A 342 4.98 15.08 -19.83
C GLY A 342 5.62 14.93 -18.45
N LEU A 343 6.81 14.32 -18.36
CA LEU A 343 7.56 14.23 -17.10
C LEU A 343 8.19 15.57 -16.72
N ALA A 344 8.60 16.38 -17.70
CA ALA A 344 9.19 17.69 -17.50
C ALA A 344 8.14 18.77 -17.20
N ALA A 345 6.85 18.49 -17.40
CA ALA A 345 5.76 19.43 -17.18
C ALA A 345 5.71 19.99 -15.75
N TYR A 346 6.22 19.28 -14.75
CA TYR A 346 6.33 19.81 -13.37
C TYR A 346 7.20 21.07 -13.26
N LEU A 347 8.11 21.32 -14.22
CA LEU A 347 8.93 22.53 -14.28
C LEU A 347 8.13 23.76 -14.72
N ALA A 348 6.95 23.58 -15.33
CA ALA A 348 6.09 24.70 -15.66
C ALA A 348 5.45 25.26 -14.39
N HIS A 349 5.54 26.57 -14.24
CA HIS A 349 4.91 27.30 -13.13
C HIS A 349 3.42 27.53 -13.35
N SER A 350 2.97 27.75 -14.59
CA SER A 350 1.56 27.99 -14.87
C SER A 350 0.77 26.68 -15.11
N PRO A 351 -0.51 26.63 -14.67
CA PRO A 351 -1.46 25.56 -15.02
C PRO A 351 -1.45 25.17 -16.50
N GLU A 352 -1.49 26.14 -17.41
CA GLU A 352 -1.55 25.92 -18.85
C GLU A 352 -0.26 25.28 -19.37
N GLY A 353 0.89 25.72 -18.86
CA GLY A 353 2.18 25.15 -19.20
C GLY A 353 2.31 23.70 -18.76
N LYS A 354 1.82 23.36 -17.56
CA LYS A 354 1.75 21.98 -17.06
C LYS A 354 0.86 21.13 -17.98
N LEU A 355 -0.36 21.59 -18.26
CA LEU A 355 -1.30 20.88 -19.13
C LEU A 355 -0.73 20.68 -20.55
N ALA A 356 -0.11 21.70 -21.14
CA ALA A 356 0.50 21.61 -22.46
C ALA A 356 1.63 20.56 -22.49
N GLY A 357 2.53 20.57 -21.51
CA GLY A 357 3.60 19.58 -21.40
C GLY A 357 3.08 18.15 -21.28
N VAL A 358 2.09 17.92 -20.41
CA VAL A 358 1.44 16.61 -20.23
C VAL A 358 0.71 16.17 -21.50
N SER A 359 -0.02 17.07 -22.16
CA SER A 359 -0.73 16.80 -23.42
C SER A 359 0.23 16.37 -24.53
N ILE A 360 1.37 17.06 -24.67
CA ILE A 360 2.44 16.65 -25.60
C ILE A 360 3.02 15.28 -25.21
N GLY A 361 3.24 15.05 -23.91
CA GLY A 361 3.69 13.77 -23.38
C GLY A 361 2.75 12.62 -23.73
N VAL A 362 1.44 12.79 -23.51
CA VAL A 362 0.40 11.81 -23.87
C VAL A 362 0.36 11.61 -25.37
N TRP A 363 0.37 12.68 -26.17
CA TRP A 363 0.37 12.61 -27.63
C TRP A 363 1.53 11.75 -28.14
N MET A 364 2.74 12.02 -27.67
CA MET A 364 3.92 11.27 -28.08
C MET A 364 3.92 9.84 -27.53
N GLY A 365 3.51 9.61 -26.29
CA GLY A 365 3.41 8.27 -25.69
C GLY A 365 2.38 7.38 -26.39
N CYS A 366 1.19 7.92 -26.67
CA CYS A 366 0.13 7.24 -27.41
C CYS A 366 0.50 6.98 -28.87
N LEU A 367 1.40 7.76 -29.47
CA LEU A 367 1.95 7.46 -30.80
C LEU A 367 3.02 6.34 -30.71
N ALA A 368 3.89 6.45 -29.70
CA ALA A 368 5.08 5.63 -29.55
C ALA A 368 4.75 4.16 -29.24
N TRP A 369 3.87 3.89 -28.28
CA TRP A 369 3.58 2.51 -27.86
C TRP A 369 2.91 1.66 -28.95
N PRO A 370 1.84 2.12 -29.63
CA PRO A 370 1.29 1.43 -30.79
C PRO A 370 2.30 1.24 -31.92
N ALA A 371 3.18 2.22 -32.17
CA ALA A 371 4.25 2.07 -33.14
C ALA A 371 5.29 1.03 -32.70
N ALA A 372 5.64 0.94 -31.41
CA ALA A 372 6.52 -0.08 -30.86
C ALA A 372 5.92 -1.49 -30.99
N PHE A 373 4.64 -1.66 -30.63
CA PHE A 373 3.94 -2.93 -30.80
C PHE A 373 3.86 -3.31 -32.29
N TYR A 374 3.53 -2.36 -33.15
CA TYR A 374 3.43 -2.60 -34.59
C TYR A 374 4.79 -2.92 -35.22
N ALA A 375 5.88 -2.28 -34.79
CA ALA A 375 7.23 -2.55 -35.28
C ALA A 375 7.64 -4.00 -35.02
N GLU A 376 7.32 -4.53 -33.84
CA GLU A 376 7.69 -5.88 -33.40
C GLU A 376 6.67 -6.97 -33.80
N ARG A 377 5.63 -6.65 -34.58
CA ARG A 377 4.57 -7.60 -34.97
C ARG A 377 5.09 -8.90 -35.62
N GLY A 378 6.21 -8.81 -36.34
CA GLY A 378 6.85 -9.96 -37.00
C GLY A 378 7.70 -10.83 -36.08
N ASN A 379 7.91 -10.42 -34.83
CA ASN A 379 8.69 -11.16 -33.82
C ASN A 379 7.85 -11.35 -32.54
N PRO A 380 7.17 -12.51 -32.39
CA PRO A 380 6.29 -12.75 -31.25
C PRO A 380 6.95 -12.57 -29.87
N SER A 381 8.24 -12.89 -29.74
CA SER A 381 8.96 -12.76 -28.46
C SER A 381 9.21 -11.30 -28.05
N LYS A 382 9.60 -10.46 -29.01
CA LYS A 382 9.82 -9.03 -28.78
C LYS A 382 8.49 -8.31 -28.56
N LEU A 383 7.44 -8.65 -29.32
CA LEU A 383 6.11 -8.12 -29.11
C LEU A 383 5.57 -8.45 -27.71
N GLU A 384 5.65 -9.72 -27.30
CA GLU A 384 5.26 -10.15 -25.95
C GLU A 384 5.98 -9.33 -24.88
N SER A 385 7.27 -9.07 -25.08
CA SER A 385 8.09 -8.31 -24.14
C SER A 385 7.71 -6.84 -24.07
N LYS A 386 7.40 -6.19 -25.20
CA LYS A 386 6.87 -4.82 -25.19
C LYS A 386 5.53 -4.74 -24.48
N ILE A 387 4.64 -5.71 -24.71
CA ILE A 387 3.34 -5.75 -24.03
C ILE A 387 3.53 -5.99 -22.52
N ALA A 388 4.39 -6.93 -22.13
CA ALA A 388 4.73 -7.18 -20.74
C ALA A 388 5.33 -5.93 -20.07
N ALA A 389 6.27 -5.25 -20.72
CA ALA A 389 6.84 -3.99 -20.22
C ALA A 389 5.77 -2.91 -19.98
N TRP A 390 4.85 -2.73 -20.93
CA TRP A 390 3.76 -1.77 -20.82
C TRP A 390 2.77 -2.12 -19.69
N SER A 391 2.39 -3.39 -19.57
CA SER A 391 1.49 -3.87 -18.50
C SER A 391 2.15 -3.86 -17.12
N ILE A 392 3.43 -4.24 -17.02
CA ILE A 392 4.20 -4.14 -15.77
C ILE A 392 4.44 -2.67 -15.42
N GLY A 393 4.54 -1.79 -16.40
CA GLY A 393 4.55 -0.33 -16.19
C GLY A 393 3.32 0.18 -15.44
N LEU A 394 2.12 -0.33 -15.76
CA LEU A 394 0.90 -0.02 -15.00
C LEU A 394 0.99 -0.53 -13.56
N ILE A 395 1.44 -1.77 -13.38
CA ILE A 395 1.64 -2.38 -12.05
C ILE A 395 2.66 -1.56 -11.24
N ALA A 396 3.77 -1.15 -11.85
CA ALA A 396 4.78 -0.30 -11.23
C ALA A 396 4.21 1.08 -10.87
N SER A 397 3.34 1.66 -11.71
CA SER A 397 2.65 2.93 -11.41
C SER A 397 1.71 2.78 -10.22
N SER A 398 0.95 1.69 -10.16
CA SER A 398 0.06 1.37 -9.05
C SER A 398 0.85 1.10 -7.75
N VAL A 399 1.98 0.40 -7.82
CA VAL A 399 2.90 0.20 -6.69
C VAL A 399 3.53 1.52 -6.23
N ALA A 400 3.92 2.40 -7.16
CA ALA A 400 4.47 3.71 -6.81
C ALA A 400 3.42 4.58 -6.09
N LYS A 401 2.18 4.60 -6.56
CA LYS A 401 1.06 5.26 -5.88
C LYS A 401 0.78 4.62 -4.52
N PHE A 402 0.74 3.29 -4.44
CA PHE A 402 0.60 2.57 -3.17
C PHE A 402 1.76 2.85 -2.20
N ALA A 403 2.97 3.14 -2.67
CA ALA A 403 4.08 3.53 -1.80
C ALA A 403 4.03 4.99 -1.33
N ASN A 404 3.30 5.86 -2.04
CA ASN A 404 3.24 7.31 -1.79
C ASN A 404 1.79 7.77 -1.56
N GLN A 405 1.02 7.02 -0.75
CA GLN A 405 -0.34 7.39 -0.35
C GLN A 405 -1.25 7.81 -1.52
N THR A 406 -1.26 7.02 -2.58
CA THR A 406 -2.01 7.20 -3.84
C THR A 406 -1.50 8.29 -4.79
N ASN A 407 -0.47 9.07 -4.42
CA ASN A 407 0.15 10.02 -5.36
C ASN A 407 1.18 9.34 -6.25
N ASN A 408 1.19 9.69 -7.53
CA ASN A 408 2.29 9.30 -8.38
C ASN A 408 3.45 10.30 -8.21
N PRO A 409 4.63 9.86 -7.74
CA PRO A 409 5.70 10.79 -7.38
C PRO A 409 6.32 11.51 -8.57
N VAL A 410 6.01 11.13 -9.83
CA VAL A 410 6.51 11.83 -11.03
C VAL A 410 5.44 12.65 -11.75
N TRP A 411 4.27 12.84 -11.15
CA TRP A 411 3.21 13.68 -11.72
C TRP A 411 3.60 15.16 -11.83
N PRO A 412 2.99 15.91 -12.77
CA PRO A 412 3.24 17.34 -12.99
C PRO A 412 2.80 18.25 -11.83
N ILE A 413 1.91 17.76 -10.97
CA ILE A 413 1.42 18.46 -9.76
C ILE A 413 2.33 18.25 -8.54
N MET A 414 3.38 17.43 -8.70
CA MET A 414 4.33 17.08 -7.64
C MET A 414 5.66 17.83 -7.83
N TYR A 415 6.33 18.11 -6.72
CA TYR A 415 7.67 18.67 -6.63
C TYR A 415 8.33 18.23 -5.31
N ALA A 416 9.63 18.50 -5.14
CA ALA A 416 10.38 17.98 -3.99
C ALA A 416 9.77 18.35 -2.61
N GLY A 417 9.09 19.50 -2.49
CA GLY A 417 8.49 19.94 -1.23
C GLY A 417 7.16 19.26 -0.88
N ASN A 418 6.45 18.67 -1.86
CA ASN A 418 5.22 17.90 -1.62
C ASN A 418 5.38 16.39 -1.88
N GLY A 419 6.62 15.87 -1.87
CA GLY A 419 6.91 14.44 -2.02
C GLY A 419 7.23 13.99 -3.46
N GLY A 420 7.32 14.91 -4.42
CA GLY A 420 7.66 14.61 -5.81
C GLY A 420 9.10 14.14 -6.03
N TRP A 421 9.26 13.08 -6.82
CA TRP A 421 10.54 12.50 -7.25
C TRP A 421 10.81 12.79 -8.73
N ASN A 422 10.28 13.89 -9.28
CA ASN A 422 10.33 14.22 -10.71
C ASN A 422 11.75 14.24 -11.28
N LYS A 423 12.74 14.77 -10.53
CA LYS A 423 14.16 14.78 -10.95
C LYS A 423 14.72 13.37 -11.11
N THR A 424 14.49 12.50 -10.13
CA THR A 424 14.85 11.08 -10.19
C THR A 424 14.13 10.40 -11.34
N GLY A 425 12.85 10.71 -11.51
CA GLY A 425 12.01 10.21 -12.58
C GLY A 425 12.56 10.51 -13.98
N LEU A 426 12.97 11.76 -14.19
CA LEU A 426 13.61 12.22 -15.43
C LEU A 426 14.99 11.56 -15.66
N ALA A 427 15.81 11.44 -14.61
CA ALA A 427 17.12 10.81 -14.72
C ALA A 427 17.00 9.34 -15.13
N LEU A 428 16.11 8.58 -14.48
CA LEU A 428 15.83 7.19 -14.85
C LEU A 428 15.23 7.07 -16.25
N PHE A 429 14.41 8.03 -16.68
CA PHE A 429 13.86 8.07 -18.04
C PHE A 429 14.98 8.24 -19.08
N ALA A 430 15.89 9.19 -18.86
CA ALA A 430 17.05 9.40 -19.73
C ALA A 430 17.93 8.14 -19.82
N LEU A 431 18.18 7.47 -18.69
CA LEU A 431 18.92 6.21 -18.66
C LEU A 431 18.19 5.08 -19.42
N ALA A 432 16.88 4.96 -19.25
CA ALA A 432 16.06 3.98 -19.95
C ALA A 432 16.05 4.21 -21.47
N ILE A 433 15.88 5.47 -21.92
CA ILE A 433 15.97 5.83 -23.35
C ILE A 433 17.36 5.53 -23.91
N ALA A 434 18.44 5.89 -23.19
CA ALA A 434 19.80 5.60 -23.62
C ALA A 434 20.05 4.09 -23.75
N ARG A 435 19.51 3.29 -22.83
CA ARG A 435 19.61 1.82 -22.86
C ARG A 435 18.89 1.22 -24.06
N VAL A 436 17.65 1.60 -24.31
CA VAL A 436 16.84 1.10 -25.44
C VAL A 436 17.44 1.55 -26.79
N SER A 437 18.02 2.75 -26.86
CA SER A 437 18.67 3.28 -28.07
C SER A 437 19.89 2.45 -28.50
N ARG A 438 20.67 1.91 -27.54
CA ARG A 438 21.84 1.08 -27.83
C ARG A 438 21.48 -0.26 -28.48
N HIS A 439 20.34 -0.85 -28.12
CA HIS A 439 19.91 -2.16 -28.63
C HIS A 439 19.19 -2.09 -29.98
N GLN A 440 18.68 -0.92 -30.37
CA GLN A 440 18.02 -0.77 -31.67
C GLN A 440 19.01 -0.85 -32.86
N ALA A 441 20.31 -0.59 -32.60
CA ALA A 441 21.36 -0.62 -33.61
C ALA A 441 21.74 -2.05 -34.10
N SER A 442 21.23 -3.14 -33.50
CA SER A 442 21.70 -4.51 -33.79
C SER A 442 20.70 -5.47 -34.48
N ASN A 443 19.57 -5.02 -35.04
CA ASN A 443 18.58 -5.94 -35.61
C ASN A 443 18.67 -6.07 -37.14
N GLY A 444 19.30 -7.14 -37.60
CA GLY A 444 19.39 -7.60 -38.99
C GLY A 444 18.51 -8.84 -39.30
N ASP A 445 17.42 -9.08 -38.59
CA ASP A 445 16.50 -10.18 -38.91
C ASP A 445 15.31 -9.69 -39.74
N ALA A 446 15.10 -10.32 -40.90
CA ALA A 446 13.97 -10.03 -41.76
C ALA A 446 12.63 -10.36 -41.05
N PRO A 447 11.63 -9.45 -41.05
CA PRO A 447 10.35 -9.70 -40.41
C PRO A 447 9.63 -10.88 -41.06
N GLN A 448 9.20 -11.86 -40.26
CA GLN A 448 8.34 -12.94 -40.75
C GLN A 448 7.02 -12.36 -41.27
N SER A 449 6.59 -12.81 -42.46
CA SER A 449 5.30 -12.41 -43.03
C SER A 449 4.16 -13.01 -42.20
N LEU A 450 3.48 -12.17 -41.43
CA LEU A 450 2.27 -12.57 -40.72
C LEU A 450 1.14 -12.91 -41.71
N PRO A 451 0.34 -13.96 -41.46
CA PRO A 451 -0.88 -14.21 -42.22
C PRO A 451 -1.83 -13.01 -42.14
N LYS A 452 -2.47 -12.70 -43.27
CA LYS A 452 -3.48 -11.62 -43.36
C LYS A 452 -4.52 -11.78 -42.25
N ALA A 453 -4.77 -10.71 -41.51
CA ALA A 453 -5.76 -10.70 -40.45
C ALA A 453 -7.15 -11.00 -41.03
N LYS A 454 -7.91 -11.85 -40.32
CA LYS A 454 -9.31 -12.16 -40.57
C LYS A 454 -10.19 -11.26 -39.70
N GLY A 455 -11.38 -10.91 -40.16
CA GLY A 455 -12.33 -10.12 -39.38
C GLY A 455 -12.13 -8.60 -39.50
N SER A 456 -12.83 -7.86 -38.62
CA SER A 456 -12.88 -6.40 -38.66
C SER A 456 -11.82 -5.76 -37.76
N SER A 457 -11.07 -4.79 -38.30
CA SER A 457 -10.17 -3.94 -37.51
C SER A 457 -10.94 -3.06 -36.53
N ALA A 458 -12.21 -2.74 -36.81
CA ALA A 458 -13.03 -1.93 -35.92
C ALA A 458 -13.30 -2.68 -34.60
N LEU A 459 -13.62 -3.97 -34.65
CA LEU A 459 -13.85 -4.79 -33.45
C LEU A 459 -12.58 -4.93 -32.60
N ALA A 460 -11.41 -5.02 -33.23
CA ALA A 460 -10.12 -4.99 -32.52
C ALA A 460 -9.89 -3.63 -31.84
N GLY A 461 -10.20 -2.53 -32.53
CA GLY A 461 -10.11 -1.17 -31.98
C GLY A 461 -11.06 -0.96 -30.79
N LEU A 462 -12.33 -1.34 -30.91
CA LEU A 462 -13.31 -1.30 -29.82
C LEU A 462 -12.86 -2.14 -28.61
N GLY A 463 -12.29 -3.33 -28.86
CA GLY A 463 -11.63 -4.14 -27.85
C GLY A 463 -10.55 -3.38 -27.08
N LEU A 464 -9.63 -2.73 -27.79
CA LEU A 464 -8.59 -1.92 -27.17
C LEU A 464 -9.15 -0.75 -26.36
N ALA A 465 -10.24 -0.12 -26.83
CA ALA A 465 -10.88 0.97 -26.10
C ALA A 465 -11.39 0.51 -24.74
N GLY A 466 -12.19 -0.57 -24.70
CA GLY A 466 -12.72 -1.12 -23.46
C GLY A 466 -11.62 -1.61 -22.53
N LEU A 467 -10.59 -2.26 -23.07
CA LEU A 467 -9.45 -2.71 -22.28
C LEU A 467 -8.67 -1.53 -21.67
N LEU A 468 -8.28 -0.54 -22.47
CA LEU A 468 -7.50 0.61 -21.99
C LEU A 468 -8.29 1.41 -20.96
N PHE A 469 -9.60 1.60 -21.20
CA PHE A 469 -10.48 2.25 -20.25
C PHE A 469 -10.53 1.49 -18.92
N ALA A 470 -10.78 0.17 -18.94
CA ALA A 470 -10.83 -0.65 -17.73
C ALA A 470 -9.50 -0.65 -16.95
N LEU A 471 -8.37 -0.76 -17.66
CA LEU A 471 -7.04 -0.69 -17.03
C LEU A 471 -6.80 0.67 -16.36
N HIS A 472 -7.25 1.77 -16.97
CA HIS A 472 -7.09 3.11 -16.41
C HIS A 472 -8.08 3.36 -15.26
N SER A 473 -9.38 3.16 -15.47
CA SER A 473 -10.42 3.48 -14.49
C SER A 473 -10.38 2.61 -13.24
N LEU A 474 -9.95 1.35 -13.34
CA LEU A 474 -10.02 0.41 -12.22
C LEU A 474 -8.65 0.07 -11.59
N LEU A 475 -7.56 0.11 -12.37
CA LEU A 475 -6.28 -0.49 -11.96
C LEU A 475 -5.10 0.49 -11.91
N SER A 476 -5.32 1.77 -12.22
CA SER A 476 -4.29 2.80 -12.09
C SER A 476 -4.03 3.23 -10.64
N ASP A 477 -4.83 2.75 -9.69
CA ASP A 477 -4.57 2.76 -8.26
C ASP A 477 -5.06 1.45 -7.63
N SER A 478 -4.41 1.01 -6.56
CA SER A 478 -4.78 -0.25 -5.90
C SER A 478 -6.05 -0.18 -5.06
N SER A 479 -6.50 1.04 -4.70
CA SER A 479 -7.61 1.31 -3.80
C SER A 479 -8.91 1.72 -4.51
N THR A 480 -8.90 2.01 -5.82
CA THR A 480 -10.12 2.44 -6.54
C THR A 480 -11.28 1.47 -6.39
N MET A 481 -11.09 0.18 -6.68
CA MET A 481 -12.16 -0.82 -6.53
C MET A 481 -12.48 -1.17 -5.07
N ILE A 482 -11.59 -0.85 -4.12
CA ILE A 482 -11.88 -0.95 -2.68
C ILE A 482 -12.90 0.14 -2.31
N MET A 483 -12.72 1.35 -2.83
CA MET A 483 -13.63 2.47 -2.61
C MET A 483 -15.02 2.24 -3.24
N TRP A 484 -15.11 1.49 -4.34
CA TRP A 484 -16.41 1.12 -4.93
C TRP A 484 -17.28 0.25 -4.02
N VAL A 485 -16.66 -0.52 -3.12
CA VAL A 485 -17.33 -1.51 -2.27
C VAL A 485 -17.32 -1.10 -0.79
N TRP A 486 -16.85 0.11 -0.49
CA TRP A 486 -16.79 0.70 0.85
C TRP A 486 -18.19 1.14 1.32
N GLU A 487 -18.51 0.87 2.58
CA GLU A 487 -19.83 1.15 3.19
C GLU A 487 -19.70 1.72 4.63
N GLY A 488 -18.53 2.24 5.01
CA GLY A 488 -18.33 2.84 6.33
C GLY A 488 -18.02 1.84 7.47
N TYR A 489 -18.34 2.24 8.70
CA TYR A 489 -18.08 1.53 9.95
C TYR A 489 -19.33 0.83 10.51
N PRO A 490 -19.19 -0.31 11.21
CA PRO A 490 -17.96 -1.05 11.43
C PRO A 490 -17.40 -1.63 10.13
N VAL A 491 -16.06 -1.66 10.00
CA VAL A 491 -15.39 -2.10 8.77
C VAL A 491 -15.74 -3.56 8.47
N ARG A 492 -16.51 -3.77 7.40
CA ARG A 492 -16.93 -5.11 6.92
C ARG A 492 -16.27 -5.53 5.61
N GLY A 493 -15.50 -4.63 4.99
CA GLY A 493 -14.89 -4.83 3.68
C GLY A 493 -13.37 -4.68 3.69
N PRO A 494 -12.74 -4.70 2.51
CA PRO A 494 -11.33 -4.36 2.38
C PRO A 494 -11.07 -2.89 2.74
N LEU A 495 -9.85 -2.63 3.21
CA LEU A 495 -9.26 -1.30 3.45
C LEU A 495 -8.15 -1.02 2.43
N PRO A 496 -7.93 0.24 2.00
CA PRO A 496 -6.85 0.61 1.08
C PRO A 496 -5.49 0.03 1.48
N VAL A 497 -5.16 0.09 2.77
CA VAL A 497 -4.01 -0.59 3.38
C VAL A 497 -4.50 -1.57 4.45
N PRO A 498 -4.06 -2.84 4.46
CA PRO A 498 -3.06 -3.44 3.57
C PRO A 498 -3.62 -3.99 2.25
N HIS A 499 -4.95 -3.96 2.04
CA HIS A 499 -5.57 -4.81 1.02
C HIS A 499 -5.32 -4.38 -0.42
N GLY A 500 -4.88 -3.15 -0.68
CA GLY A 500 -4.39 -2.74 -1.99
C GLY A 500 -3.28 -3.64 -2.55
N ALA A 501 -2.49 -4.28 -1.68
CA ALA A 501 -1.51 -5.29 -2.09
C ALA A 501 -2.15 -6.53 -2.76
N TRP A 502 -3.39 -6.91 -2.40
CA TRP A 502 -4.12 -7.98 -3.07
C TRP A 502 -4.53 -7.61 -4.48
N THR A 503 -4.94 -6.36 -4.72
CA THR A 503 -5.18 -5.84 -6.07
C THR A 503 -3.91 -5.94 -6.92
N ILE A 504 -2.77 -5.47 -6.39
CA ILE A 504 -1.46 -5.52 -7.07
C ILE A 504 -1.01 -6.96 -7.35
N PHE A 505 -1.27 -7.89 -6.42
CA PHE A 505 -1.04 -9.31 -6.61
C PHE A 505 -1.92 -9.88 -7.73
N ALA A 506 -3.22 -9.56 -7.74
CA ALA A 506 -4.16 -9.99 -8.77
C ALA A 506 -3.77 -9.47 -10.17
N MET A 507 -3.28 -8.23 -10.28
CA MET A 507 -2.76 -7.68 -11.54
C MET A 507 -1.58 -8.53 -12.06
N SER A 508 -0.65 -8.87 -11.18
CA SER A 508 0.54 -9.67 -11.54
C SER A 508 0.19 -11.11 -11.88
N ALA A 509 -0.69 -11.73 -11.10
CA ALA A 509 -1.20 -13.08 -11.33
C ALA A 509 -1.96 -13.15 -12.67
N GLY A 510 -2.80 -12.16 -12.98
CA GLY A 510 -3.49 -12.04 -14.26
C GLY A 510 -2.53 -11.95 -15.43
N LEU A 511 -1.52 -11.07 -15.35
CA LEU A 511 -0.55 -10.91 -16.44
C LEU A 511 0.25 -12.21 -16.67
N VAL A 512 0.75 -12.83 -15.59
CA VAL A 512 1.45 -14.12 -15.66
C VAL A 512 0.54 -15.18 -16.28
N PHE A 513 -0.71 -15.27 -15.84
CA PHE A 513 -1.68 -16.21 -16.42
C PHE A 513 -1.91 -15.97 -17.91
N GLY A 514 -2.06 -14.72 -18.35
CA GLY A 514 -2.21 -14.34 -19.75
C GLY A 514 -1.02 -14.71 -20.63
N LEU A 515 0.20 -14.58 -20.09
CA LEU A 515 1.44 -14.95 -20.78
C LEU A 515 1.59 -16.47 -20.92
N PHE A 516 1.22 -17.26 -19.90
CA PHE A 516 1.37 -18.73 -19.92
C PHE A 516 0.18 -19.46 -20.55
N TYR A 517 -1.03 -18.91 -20.45
CA TYR A 517 -2.27 -19.53 -20.90
C TYR A 517 -3.11 -18.60 -21.80
N PRO A 518 -2.54 -18.03 -22.88
CA PRO A 518 -3.21 -17.02 -23.72
C PRO A 518 -4.49 -17.54 -24.39
N ASN A 519 -4.55 -18.85 -24.71
CA ASN A 519 -5.73 -19.48 -25.30
C ASN A 519 -6.93 -19.50 -24.36
N LEU A 520 -6.69 -19.70 -23.06
CA LEU A 520 -7.75 -19.72 -22.06
C LEU A 520 -8.18 -18.29 -21.73
N ALA A 521 -7.22 -17.38 -21.56
CA ALA A 521 -7.47 -15.97 -21.26
C ALA A 521 -8.33 -15.27 -22.32
N ARG A 522 -8.16 -15.61 -23.61
CA ARG A 522 -8.95 -15.05 -24.72
C ARG A 522 -10.26 -15.80 -25.04
N GLY A 523 -10.60 -16.83 -24.27
CA GLY A 523 -11.80 -17.64 -24.51
C GLY A 523 -13.08 -16.97 -24.00
N TRP A 524 -14.22 -17.35 -24.56
CA TRP A 524 -15.54 -16.90 -24.09
C TRP A 524 -15.82 -17.27 -22.63
N THR A 525 -15.27 -18.39 -22.15
CA THR A 525 -15.37 -18.78 -20.74
C THR A 525 -14.68 -17.78 -19.81
N ALA A 526 -13.45 -17.36 -20.14
CA ALA A 526 -12.73 -16.36 -19.35
C ALA A 526 -13.41 -14.99 -19.43
N PHE A 527 -13.91 -14.60 -20.60
CA PHE A 527 -14.74 -13.40 -20.76
C PHE A 527 -16.00 -13.46 -19.90
N GLY A 528 -16.74 -14.57 -19.95
CA GLY A 528 -17.95 -14.75 -19.13
C GLY A 528 -17.67 -14.66 -17.64
N ALA A 529 -16.59 -15.27 -17.16
CA ALA A 529 -16.14 -15.13 -15.78
C ALA A 529 -15.78 -13.68 -15.42
N GLY A 530 -15.08 -12.97 -16.32
CA GLY A 530 -14.78 -11.54 -16.18
C GLY A 530 -16.05 -10.67 -16.13
N SER A 531 -17.06 -10.97 -16.96
CA SER A 531 -18.34 -10.24 -16.98
C SER A 531 -19.17 -10.47 -15.71
N VAL A 532 -19.19 -11.71 -15.19
CA VAL A 532 -19.81 -12.00 -13.88
C VAL A 532 -19.05 -11.26 -12.78
N ALA A 533 -17.72 -11.29 -12.79
CA ALA A 533 -16.90 -10.57 -11.83
C ALA A 533 -17.14 -9.04 -11.86
N ALA A 534 -17.30 -8.46 -13.04
CA ALA A 534 -17.69 -7.06 -13.23
C ALA A 534 -19.07 -6.75 -12.65
N ALA A 535 -20.04 -7.65 -12.81
CA ALA A 535 -21.36 -7.51 -12.19
C ALA A 535 -21.27 -7.58 -10.65
N PHE A 536 -20.47 -8.49 -10.09
CA PHE A 536 -20.24 -8.58 -8.64
C PHE A 536 -19.61 -7.29 -8.08
N LEU A 537 -18.58 -6.74 -8.74
CA LEU A 537 -17.99 -5.46 -8.34
C LEU A 537 -19.01 -4.31 -8.38
N THR A 538 -19.92 -4.31 -9.36
CA THR A 538 -20.87 -3.20 -9.57
C THR A 538 -22.07 -3.27 -8.63
N LEU A 539 -22.56 -4.49 -8.34
CA LEU A 539 -23.83 -4.72 -7.64
C LEU A 539 -23.67 -5.19 -6.19
N SER A 540 -22.46 -5.53 -5.75
CA SER A 540 -22.20 -6.03 -4.39
C SER A 540 -21.23 -5.13 -3.64
N HIS A 541 -21.30 -5.19 -2.32
CA HIS A 541 -20.49 -4.37 -1.41
C HIS A 541 -19.51 -5.24 -0.61
N ASN A 542 -18.62 -4.58 0.15
CA ASN A 542 -17.66 -5.21 1.05
C ASN A 542 -16.81 -6.29 0.35
N TRP A 543 -16.45 -7.35 1.07
CA TRP A 543 -15.64 -8.46 0.54
C TRP A 543 -16.24 -9.14 -0.68
N THR A 544 -17.57 -9.29 -0.76
CA THR A 544 -18.25 -9.94 -1.89
C THR A 544 -18.00 -9.17 -3.19
N GLY A 545 -18.18 -7.85 -3.18
CA GLY A 545 -17.84 -7.00 -4.32
C GLY A 545 -16.35 -7.05 -4.64
N TYR A 546 -15.50 -7.06 -3.61
CA TYR A 546 -14.04 -7.10 -3.79
C TYR A 546 -13.52 -8.42 -4.39
N TYR A 547 -14.12 -9.57 -4.09
CA TYR A 547 -13.79 -10.83 -4.79
C TYR A 547 -14.11 -10.75 -6.29
N GLY A 548 -15.20 -10.05 -6.65
CA GLY A 548 -15.49 -9.65 -8.02
C GLY A 548 -14.38 -8.77 -8.60
N ALA A 549 -13.95 -7.75 -7.87
CA ALA A 549 -12.86 -6.85 -8.26
C ALA A 549 -11.55 -7.61 -8.56
N LEU A 550 -11.12 -8.51 -7.68
CA LEU A 550 -9.90 -9.31 -7.85
C LEU A 550 -9.99 -10.24 -9.06
N THR A 551 -11.15 -10.88 -9.26
CA THR A 551 -11.38 -11.76 -10.40
C THR A 551 -11.37 -11.00 -11.73
N LEU A 552 -12.02 -9.83 -11.77
CA LEU A 552 -12.01 -8.94 -12.92
C LEU A 552 -10.57 -8.45 -13.21
N THR A 553 -9.81 -8.08 -12.19
CA THR A 553 -8.40 -7.67 -12.30
C THR A 553 -7.54 -8.75 -12.96
N VAL A 554 -7.68 -9.99 -12.50
CA VAL A 554 -6.98 -11.14 -13.10
C VAL A 554 -7.35 -11.27 -14.58
N TYR A 555 -8.63 -11.16 -14.92
CA TYR A 555 -9.11 -11.25 -16.30
C TYR A 555 -8.55 -10.14 -17.20
N LEU A 556 -8.62 -8.88 -16.76
CA LEU A 556 -8.17 -7.71 -17.53
C LEU A 556 -6.68 -7.83 -17.90
N LEU A 557 -5.82 -8.16 -16.93
CA LEU A 557 -4.39 -8.33 -17.20
C LEU A 557 -4.10 -9.63 -17.98
N ALA A 558 -4.90 -10.68 -17.80
CA ALA A 558 -4.74 -11.92 -18.55
C ALA A 558 -5.08 -11.78 -20.05
N VAL A 559 -6.13 -11.03 -20.38
CA VAL A 559 -6.59 -10.86 -21.77
C VAL A 559 -5.72 -9.83 -22.54
N THR A 560 -5.04 -8.92 -21.83
CA THR A 560 -4.23 -7.84 -22.38
C THR A 560 -3.20 -8.29 -23.43
N PRO A 561 -2.31 -9.28 -23.16
CA PRO A 561 -1.35 -9.75 -24.16
C PRO A 561 -1.99 -10.25 -25.46
N SER A 562 -3.12 -10.94 -25.35
CA SER A 562 -3.83 -11.51 -26.50
C SER A 562 -4.52 -10.43 -27.33
N MET A 563 -5.12 -9.42 -26.69
CA MET A 563 -5.81 -8.33 -27.39
C MET A 563 -4.85 -7.43 -28.14
N ILE A 564 -3.74 -7.01 -27.52
CA ILE A 564 -2.73 -6.17 -28.19
C ILE A 564 -2.07 -6.96 -29.33
N SER A 565 -1.73 -8.24 -29.11
CA SER A 565 -1.16 -9.10 -30.15
C SER A 565 -2.11 -9.31 -31.33
N ASN A 566 -3.42 -9.33 -31.10
CA ASN A 566 -4.41 -9.37 -32.17
C ASN A 566 -4.48 -8.03 -32.93
N ALA A 567 -4.50 -6.90 -32.21
CA ALA A 567 -4.67 -5.58 -32.80
C ALA A 567 -3.54 -5.20 -33.77
N VAL A 568 -2.28 -5.57 -33.49
CA VAL A 568 -1.13 -5.26 -34.37
C VAL A 568 -1.17 -5.98 -35.73
N ARG A 569 -2.06 -6.97 -35.90
CA ARG A 569 -2.25 -7.68 -37.18
C ARG A 569 -3.04 -6.83 -38.19
N PHE A 570 -3.78 -5.85 -37.70
CA PHE A 570 -4.57 -4.91 -38.52
C PHE A 570 -3.78 -3.63 -38.82
N PRO A 571 -4.26 -2.78 -39.75
CA PRO A 571 -3.64 -1.47 -39.99
C PRO A 571 -3.60 -0.62 -38.71
N PRO A 572 -2.41 -0.20 -38.23
CA PRO A 572 -2.26 0.37 -36.89
C PRO A 572 -2.95 1.73 -36.78
N GLY A 573 -2.84 2.56 -37.82
CA GLY A 573 -3.45 3.89 -37.84
C GLY A 573 -4.96 3.88 -37.73
N ARG A 574 -5.66 2.89 -38.29
CA ARG A 574 -7.13 2.79 -38.16
C ARG A 574 -7.54 2.13 -36.85
N THR A 575 -6.84 1.06 -36.47
CA THR A 575 -7.22 0.21 -35.32
C THR A 575 -6.96 0.91 -34.00
N PHE A 576 -5.75 1.45 -33.80
CA PHE A 576 -5.41 2.14 -32.56
C PHE A 576 -6.07 3.52 -32.48
N PHE A 577 -6.22 4.26 -33.58
CA PHE A 577 -7.00 5.51 -33.57
C PHE A 577 -8.42 5.29 -33.04
N LEU A 578 -9.14 4.30 -33.61
CA LEU A 578 -10.48 3.99 -33.13
C LEU A 578 -10.47 3.59 -31.65
N GLY A 579 -9.50 2.78 -31.23
CA GLY A 579 -9.34 2.39 -29.83
C GLY A 579 -9.17 3.57 -28.88
N PHE A 580 -8.25 4.50 -29.17
CA PHE A 580 -8.02 5.68 -28.34
C PHE A 580 -9.16 6.70 -28.43
N PHE A 581 -9.78 6.85 -29.61
CA PHE A 581 -10.95 7.72 -29.78
C PHE A 581 -12.14 7.26 -28.93
N VAL A 582 -12.50 5.97 -29.02
CA VAL A 582 -13.60 5.41 -28.21
C VAL A 582 -13.23 5.35 -26.73
N TYR A 583 -11.96 5.13 -26.38
CA TYR A 583 -11.47 5.28 -25.01
C TYR A 583 -11.75 6.69 -24.46
N ASN A 584 -11.51 7.75 -25.23
CA ASN A 584 -11.83 9.11 -24.80
C ASN A 584 -13.34 9.31 -24.60
N LEU A 585 -14.18 8.73 -25.47
CA LEU A 585 -15.64 8.76 -25.27
C LEU A 585 -16.03 8.06 -23.96
N MET A 586 -15.38 6.96 -23.61
CA MET A 586 -15.59 6.27 -22.33
C MET A 586 -15.11 7.10 -21.13
N VAL A 587 -13.99 7.83 -21.26
CA VAL A 587 -13.52 8.77 -20.21
C VAL A 587 -14.50 9.91 -20.01
N LEU A 588 -15.06 10.48 -21.09
CA LEU A 588 -16.09 11.51 -21.02
C LEU A 588 -17.38 10.96 -20.40
N PHE A 589 -17.83 9.78 -20.84
CA PHE A 589 -18.99 9.09 -20.26
C PHE A 589 -18.79 8.85 -18.75
N HIS A 590 -17.59 8.46 -18.33
CA HIS A 590 -17.23 8.31 -16.91
C HIS A 590 -17.27 9.60 -16.10
N CYS A 591 -17.06 10.75 -16.74
CA CYS A 591 -17.22 12.06 -16.10
C CYS A 591 -18.71 12.45 -16.04
N TRP A 592 -19.47 12.23 -17.12
CA TRP A 592 -20.85 12.68 -17.24
C TRP A 592 -21.81 12.03 -16.25
N VAL A 593 -21.54 10.81 -15.78
CA VAL A 593 -22.39 10.16 -14.78
C VAL A 593 -22.37 10.83 -13.40
N VAL A 594 -21.41 11.74 -13.14
CA VAL A 594 -21.32 12.55 -11.91
C VAL A 594 -21.45 14.05 -12.21
N ALA A 595 -20.80 14.55 -13.25
CA ALA A 595 -20.85 15.96 -13.65
C ALA A 595 -22.10 16.31 -14.49
N TYR A 596 -23.18 15.54 -14.39
CA TYR A 596 -24.34 15.66 -15.27
C TYR A 596 -25.04 17.03 -15.19
N ALA A 597 -24.94 17.72 -14.05
CA ALA A 597 -25.47 19.08 -13.86
C ALA A 597 -24.68 20.14 -14.67
N PHE A 598 -23.40 19.88 -14.94
CA PHE A 598 -22.48 20.85 -15.56
C PHE A 598 -22.25 20.62 -17.06
N VAL A 599 -22.69 19.47 -17.58
CA VAL A 599 -22.41 19.06 -18.97
C VAL A 599 -23.70 19.02 -19.79
N PRO A 600 -23.74 19.69 -20.97
CA PRO A 600 -24.88 19.59 -21.87
C PRO A 600 -25.23 18.14 -22.23
N GLY A 601 -26.47 17.73 -21.92
CA GLY A 601 -26.95 16.36 -22.14
C GLY A 601 -26.53 15.34 -21.08
N GLY A 602 -25.81 15.75 -20.03
CA GLY A 602 -25.37 14.86 -18.95
C GLY A 602 -26.51 14.15 -18.22
N TYR A 603 -27.67 14.80 -18.10
CA TYR A 603 -28.88 14.22 -17.49
C TYR A 603 -29.33 12.89 -18.13
N LEU A 604 -28.97 12.63 -19.40
CA LEU A 604 -29.32 11.38 -20.10
C LEU A 604 -28.59 10.15 -19.56
N VAL A 605 -27.49 10.36 -18.85
CA VAL A 605 -26.62 9.31 -18.32
C VAL A 605 -26.38 9.46 -16.81
N ARG A 606 -27.19 10.29 -16.15
CA ARG A 606 -27.12 10.55 -14.71
C ARG A 606 -27.09 9.23 -13.93
N GLU A 607 -26.12 9.09 -13.04
CA GLU A 607 -26.05 7.99 -12.06
C GLU A 607 -25.90 6.56 -12.66
N HIS A 608 -25.45 6.45 -13.92
CA HIS A 608 -25.36 5.16 -14.63
C HIS A 608 -23.93 4.57 -14.71
N THR A 609 -23.31 4.29 -13.56
CA THR A 609 -22.03 3.54 -13.52
C THR A 609 -22.17 2.11 -14.04
N ASP A 610 -23.36 1.51 -13.90
CA ASP A 610 -23.70 0.22 -14.47
C ASP A 610 -23.60 0.21 -16.01
N TRP A 611 -24.07 1.26 -16.68
CA TRP A 611 -23.95 1.39 -18.14
C TRP A 611 -22.50 1.51 -18.59
N ILE A 612 -21.66 2.21 -17.82
CA ILE A 612 -20.21 2.29 -18.09
C ILE A 612 -19.60 0.90 -18.02
N MET A 613 -19.90 0.12 -16.99
CA MET A 613 -19.38 -1.25 -16.84
C MET A 613 -19.88 -2.18 -17.95
N ILE A 614 -21.17 -2.13 -18.29
CA ILE A 614 -21.76 -2.91 -19.38
C ILE A 614 -21.07 -2.56 -20.70
N THR A 615 -20.94 -1.27 -21.01
CA THR A 615 -20.29 -0.80 -22.24
C THR A 615 -18.83 -1.25 -22.29
N THR A 616 -18.12 -1.14 -21.18
CA THR A 616 -16.72 -1.59 -21.05
C THR A 616 -16.58 -3.07 -21.37
N MET A 617 -17.43 -3.93 -20.80
CA MET A 617 -17.39 -5.36 -21.05
C MET A 617 -17.84 -5.73 -22.48
N LEU A 618 -18.81 -5.03 -23.06
CA LEU A 618 -19.21 -5.21 -24.47
C LEU A 618 -18.07 -4.87 -25.43
N LEU A 619 -17.37 -3.76 -25.17
CA LEU A 619 -16.19 -3.35 -25.93
C LEU A 619 -15.08 -4.41 -25.84
N ILE A 620 -14.76 -4.90 -24.63
CA ILE A 620 -13.80 -6.01 -24.45
C ILE A 620 -14.26 -7.26 -25.21
N GLY A 621 -15.56 -7.58 -25.20
CA GLY A 621 -16.17 -8.68 -25.95
C GLY A 621 -15.94 -8.58 -27.46
N CYS A 622 -15.98 -7.37 -28.04
CA CYS A 622 -15.62 -7.14 -29.45
C CYS A 622 -14.16 -7.54 -29.74
N GLY A 623 -13.25 -7.21 -28.82
CA GLY A 623 -11.84 -7.59 -28.93
C GLY A 623 -11.60 -9.09 -28.79
N VAL A 624 -12.30 -9.74 -27.85
CA VAL A 624 -12.30 -11.21 -27.69
C VAL A 624 -12.76 -11.90 -28.96
N PHE A 625 -13.90 -11.48 -29.52
CA PHE A 625 -14.42 -12.01 -30.77
C PHE A 625 -13.43 -11.83 -31.94
N SER A 626 -12.84 -10.63 -32.09
CA SER A 626 -11.82 -10.36 -33.11
C SER A 626 -10.57 -11.26 -32.93
N GLY A 627 -10.14 -11.48 -31.69
CA GLY A 627 -9.02 -12.36 -31.36
C GLY A 627 -9.28 -13.83 -31.73
N LEU A 628 -10.50 -14.32 -31.49
CA LEU A 628 -10.91 -15.69 -31.83
C LEU A 628 -10.96 -15.91 -33.35
N GLN A 629 -11.44 -14.94 -34.15
CA GLN A 629 -11.44 -15.04 -35.62
C GLN A 629 -10.05 -15.18 -36.23
N ASN A 630 -9.05 -14.62 -35.57
CA ASN A 630 -7.66 -14.62 -35.98
C ASN A 630 -6.86 -15.81 -35.45
N SER A 631 -7.51 -16.70 -34.71
CA SER A 631 -6.90 -17.89 -34.12
C SER A 631 -6.91 -19.05 -35.09
N THR A 632 -5.81 -19.80 -35.18
CA THR A 632 -5.80 -21.10 -35.86
C THR A 632 -6.67 -22.07 -35.06
N PRO A 633 -7.57 -22.86 -35.69
CA PRO A 633 -8.26 -23.94 -34.99
C PRO A 633 -7.21 -24.96 -34.55
N ALA A 634 -6.77 -24.86 -33.30
CA ALA A 634 -5.87 -25.84 -32.72
C ALA A 634 -6.64 -27.14 -32.61
N ARG A 635 -6.08 -28.25 -33.16
CA ARG A 635 -6.40 -29.59 -32.68
C ARG A 635 -6.31 -29.52 -31.14
N GLN A 636 -7.44 -29.73 -30.47
CA GLN A 636 -7.69 -29.48 -29.04
C GLN A 636 -6.89 -30.38 -28.08
N SER A 637 -5.62 -30.71 -28.35
CA SER A 637 -4.90 -31.71 -27.53
C SER A 637 -3.79 -31.16 -26.62
N SER A 638 -3.46 -29.85 -26.63
CA SER A 638 -2.50 -29.35 -25.63
C SER A 638 -2.79 -27.94 -25.13
N LEU A 639 -2.93 -27.82 -23.82
CA LEU A 639 -2.97 -26.57 -23.03
C LEU A 639 -1.62 -25.83 -23.02
N ARG A 640 -0.63 -26.28 -23.81
CA ARG A 640 0.75 -25.78 -23.74
C ARG A 640 1.04 -24.86 -24.94
N PRO A 641 1.57 -23.64 -24.73
CA PRO A 641 2.09 -22.83 -25.82
C PRO A 641 3.27 -23.54 -26.50
N PRO A 642 3.46 -23.36 -27.81
CA PRO A 642 4.59 -23.94 -28.53
C PRO A 642 5.93 -23.47 -27.91
N PRO A 643 6.92 -24.36 -27.82
CA PRO A 643 8.19 -24.04 -27.16
C PRO A 643 8.99 -23.01 -27.96
N ASN A 644 9.14 -21.78 -27.44
CA ASN A 644 10.07 -20.76 -27.97
C ASN A 644 11.14 -20.41 -26.91
N PRO A 645 12.37 -20.94 -27.02
CA PRO A 645 13.45 -20.72 -26.05
C PRO A 645 13.82 -19.24 -25.81
N ALA A 646 13.74 -18.38 -26.84
CA ALA A 646 14.06 -16.96 -26.71
C ALA A 646 12.97 -16.21 -25.90
N ALA A 647 11.70 -16.51 -26.18
CA ALA A 647 10.58 -15.98 -25.39
C ALA A 647 10.65 -16.43 -23.92
N ARG A 648 11.10 -17.66 -23.65
CA ARG A 648 11.29 -18.18 -22.29
C ARG A 648 12.30 -17.36 -21.49
N LYS A 649 13.48 -17.09 -22.06
CA LYS A 649 14.53 -16.32 -21.38
C LYS A 649 14.11 -14.87 -21.13
N GLN A 650 13.35 -14.25 -22.03
CA GLN A 650 12.90 -12.87 -21.82
C GLN A 650 11.79 -12.78 -20.77
N ARG A 651 10.89 -13.78 -20.73
CA ARG A 651 9.82 -13.87 -19.74
C ARG A 651 10.34 -13.96 -18.30
N SER A 652 11.48 -14.62 -18.03
CA SER A 652 12.03 -14.72 -16.67
C SER A 652 12.37 -13.36 -16.07
N TYR A 653 12.93 -12.43 -16.86
CA TYR A 653 13.33 -11.13 -16.34
C TYR A 653 12.13 -10.26 -15.99
N TYR A 654 11.07 -10.29 -16.79
CA TYR A 654 9.81 -9.63 -16.46
C TYR A 654 9.13 -10.22 -15.22
N ILE A 655 9.24 -11.55 -15.02
CA ILE A 655 8.80 -12.18 -13.77
C ILE A 655 9.65 -11.72 -12.58
N TYR A 656 10.98 -11.56 -12.73
CA TYR A 656 11.82 -11.01 -11.65
C TYR A 656 11.43 -9.58 -11.28
N VAL A 657 11.14 -8.73 -12.27
CA VAL A 657 10.63 -7.37 -12.03
C VAL A 657 9.29 -7.42 -11.29
N LEU A 658 8.36 -8.28 -11.72
CA LEU A 658 7.10 -8.48 -11.02
C LEU A 658 7.30 -8.95 -9.58
N LEU A 659 8.18 -9.93 -9.33
CA LEU A 659 8.47 -10.40 -7.97
C LEU A 659 9.05 -9.29 -7.10
N ALA A 660 9.94 -8.46 -7.64
CA ALA A 660 10.45 -7.29 -6.93
C ALA A 660 9.32 -6.31 -6.58
N LEU A 661 8.42 -6.01 -7.52
CA LEU A 661 7.24 -5.16 -7.28
C LEU A 661 6.29 -5.76 -6.23
N GLN A 662 6.10 -7.08 -6.20
CA GLN A 662 5.30 -7.75 -5.17
C GLN A 662 5.95 -7.70 -3.79
N LEU A 663 7.27 -7.86 -3.70
CA LEU A 663 7.98 -7.70 -2.43
C LEU A 663 7.87 -6.25 -1.93
N THR A 664 7.98 -5.27 -2.83
CA THR A 664 7.75 -3.86 -2.50
C THR A 664 6.32 -3.61 -2.02
N SER A 665 5.30 -4.14 -2.70
CA SER A 665 3.91 -3.94 -2.26
C SER A 665 3.63 -4.58 -0.90
N ILE A 666 4.16 -5.78 -0.63
CA ILE A 666 4.05 -6.43 0.69
C ILE A 666 4.76 -5.60 1.76
N ALA A 667 5.98 -5.11 1.49
CA ALA A 667 6.72 -4.27 2.43
C ALA A 667 5.98 -2.95 2.73
N VAL A 668 5.45 -2.29 1.70
CA VAL A 668 4.67 -1.06 1.84
C VAL A 668 3.39 -1.32 2.64
N ALA A 669 2.66 -2.39 2.36
CA ALA A 669 1.45 -2.75 3.09
C ALA A 669 1.73 -3.01 4.58
N PHE A 670 2.90 -3.57 4.90
CA PHE A 670 3.33 -3.77 6.28
C PHE A 670 3.73 -2.45 6.96
N ILE A 671 4.49 -1.59 6.28
CA ILE A 671 4.96 -0.30 6.83
C ILE A 671 3.80 0.68 7.05
N ARG A 672 2.83 0.72 6.14
CA ARG A 672 1.66 1.61 6.22
C ARG A 672 0.51 1.03 7.04
N PHE A 673 0.68 -0.12 7.71
CA PHE A 673 -0.41 -0.75 8.46
C PHE A 673 -0.88 0.19 9.60
N PRO A 674 -2.18 0.51 9.72
CA PRO A 674 -2.64 1.50 10.69
C PRO A 674 -2.41 1.02 12.14
N SER A 675 -1.89 1.91 12.99
CA SER A 675 -1.63 1.62 14.40
C SER A 675 -2.86 1.77 15.30
N TYR A 676 -3.89 2.50 14.85
CA TYR A 676 -5.16 2.77 15.55
C TYR A 676 -5.00 3.23 17.02
N ASN A 677 -3.86 3.85 17.36
CA ASN A 677 -3.53 4.34 18.70
C ASN A 677 -3.53 5.87 18.77
N TYR A 678 -4.54 6.46 18.16
CA TYR A 678 -4.66 7.90 17.97
C TYR A 678 -5.02 8.60 19.29
N LYS A 679 -4.51 9.82 19.47
CA LYS A 679 -4.69 10.62 20.69
C LYS A 679 -5.16 12.00 20.33
N SER A 680 -6.17 12.48 21.06
CA SER A 680 -6.66 13.87 21.02
C SER A 680 -5.59 14.85 21.54
N TYR A 681 -5.70 16.11 21.12
CA TYR A 681 -4.82 17.20 21.57
C TYR A 681 -5.09 17.62 23.02
N HIS A 682 -6.35 17.57 23.49
CA HIS A 682 -6.76 18.10 24.79
C HIS A 682 -7.55 17.07 25.64
N PRO A 683 -6.95 15.90 25.94
CA PRO A 683 -7.65 14.82 26.64
C PRO A 683 -8.01 15.15 28.09
N ASP A 684 -7.22 15.98 28.76
CA ASP A 684 -7.41 16.30 30.18
C ASP A 684 -8.65 17.17 30.41
N SER A 685 -8.92 18.12 29.51
CA SER A 685 -10.15 18.92 29.53
C SER A 685 -11.34 18.23 28.85
N LYS A 686 -11.17 17.00 28.36
CA LYS A 686 -12.16 16.31 27.52
C LYS A 686 -12.69 17.18 26.38
N ALA A 687 -11.80 17.97 25.77
CA ALA A 687 -12.17 18.85 24.70
C ALA A 687 -12.12 18.14 23.35
N ILE A 688 -12.96 18.61 22.43
CA ILE A 688 -12.99 18.25 21.02
C ILE A 688 -12.74 19.53 20.24
N THR A 689 -11.74 19.54 19.39
CA THR A 689 -11.61 20.55 18.34
C THR A 689 -12.13 19.97 17.03
N ALA A 690 -13.25 20.47 16.50
CA ALA A 690 -13.87 19.98 15.28
C ALA A 690 -13.83 21.04 14.17
N GLY A 691 -13.54 20.64 12.94
CA GLY A 691 -13.48 21.55 11.79
C GLY A 691 -14.19 21.04 10.54
N ILE A 692 -14.51 21.95 9.63
CA ILE A 692 -15.06 21.65 8.31
C ILE A 692 -14.22 22.37 7.26
N TRP A 693 -13.95 21.70 6.14
CA TRP A 693 -13.20 22.30 5.05
C TRP A 693 -13.54 21.72 3.67
N THR A 694 -13.90 22.57 2.71
CA THR A 694 -13.97 22.22 1.29
C THR A 694 -12.58 22.30 0.65
N ILE A 695 -12.08 21.17 0.14
CA ILE A 695 -10.65 21.00 -0.15
C ILE A 695 -10.30 21.15 -1.63
N HIS A 696 -11.28 21.44 -2.50
CA HIS A 696 -11.09 21.61 -3.93
C HIS A 696 -10.30 20.44 -4.57
N PHE A 697 -10.68 19.21 -4.18
CA PHE A 697 -10.02 17.96 -4.57
C PHE A 697 -8.50 17.95 -4.30
N SER A 698 -8.04 18.69 -3.29
CA SER A 698 -6.64 18.80 -2.84
C SER A 698 -5.66 19.24 -3.92
N ILE A 699 -6.08 20.21 -4.74
CA ILE A 699 -5.25 20.91 -5.71
C ILE A 699 -5.26 22.39 -5.34
N ASP A 700 -4.08 23.03 -5.29
CA ASP A 700 -3.98 24.46 -5.00
C ASP A 700 -4.06 25.35 -6.25
N ASN A 701 -4.08 26.67 -6.06
CA ASN A 701 -4.18 27.68 -7.13
C ASN A 701 -3.03 27.63 -8.17
N ASP A 702 -1.95 26.90 -7.92
CA ASP A 702 -0.83 26.73 -8.84
C ASP A 702 -0.84 25.34 -9.51
N MET A 703 -1.94 24.60 -9.40
CA MET A 703 -2.10 23.23 -9.88
C MET A 703 -1.06 22.28 -9.25
N LEU A 704 -0.81 22.42 -7.95
CA LEU A 704 0.03 21.52 -7.17
C LEU A 704 -0.82 20.72 -6.18
N SER A 705 -0.37 19.51 -5.82
CA SER A 705 -1.02 18.77 -4.74
C SER A 705 -0.84 19.52 -3.42
N SER A 706 -1.94 19.73 -2.71
CA SER A 706 -1.99 20.54 -1.48
C SER A 706 -2.05 19.73 -0.18
N GLU A 707 -2.05 18.40 -0.25
CA GLU A 707 -2.24 17.50 0.90
C GLU A 707 -1.28 17.78 2.07
N ASN A 708 0.02 18.00 1.80
CA ASN A 708 1.00 18.29 2.86
C ASN A 708 0.76 19.65 3.55
N ARG A 709 0.26 20.63 2.79
CA ARG A 709 -0.09 21.95 3.33
C ARG A 709 -1.37 21.86 4.17
N MET A 710 -2.35 21.10 3.70
CA MET A 710 -3.56 20.78 4.44
C MET A 710 -3.25 20.05 5.74
N GLU A 711 -2.40 19.02 5.70
CA GLU A 711 -1.93 18.29 6.87
C GLU A 711 -1.32 19.22 7.91
N SER A 712 -0.43 20.12 7.46
CA SER A 712 0.23 21.08 8.35
C SER A 712 -0.79 21.99 9.04
N LEU A 713 -1.78 22.51 8.29
CA LEU A 713 -2.82 23.36 8.84
C LEU A 713 -3.74 22.62 9.83
N ILE A 714 -4.17 21.41 9.47
CA ILE A 714 -5.03 20.57 10.33
C ILE A 714 -4.32 20.23 11.64
N ARG A 715 -3.02 19.90 11.56
CA ARG A 715 -2.19 19.59 12.73
C ARG A 715 -2.02 20.81 13.63
N GLU A 716 -1.63 21.95 13.05
CA GLU A 716 -1.37 23.18 13.80
C GLU A 716 -2.64 23.84 14.36
N SER A 717 -3.80 23.53 13.79
CA SER A 717 -5.11 23.94 14.31
C SER A 717 -5.63 22.99 15.41
N GLU A 718 -4.85 21.97 15.78
CA GLU A 718 -5.17 21.01 16.84
C GLU A 718 -6.51 20.30 16.64
N LEU A 719 -6.87 19.97 15.39
CA LEU A 719 -8.14 19.33 15.06
C LEU A 719 -8.19 17.85 15.50
N ASP A 720 -9.21 17.52 16.28
CA ASP A 720 -9.55 16.14 16.65
C ASP A 720 -10.51 15.50 15.66
N ILE A 721 -11.41 16.28 15.07
CA ILE A 721 -12.42 15.82 14.12
C ILE A 721 -12.41 16.79 12.94
N ILE A 722 -12.44 16.28 11.72
CA ILE A 722 -12.60 17.13 10.54
C ILE A 722 -13.50 16.49 9.49
N GLY A 723 -14.48 17.26 9.03
CA GLY A 723 -15.24 16.98 7.82
C GLY A 723 -14.52 17.59 6.62
N LEU A 724 -14.29 16.81 5.57
CA LEU A 724 -13.74 17.28 4.30
C LEU A 724 -14.81 17.15 3.21
N LEU A 725 -14.91 18.16 2.36
CA LEU A 725 -15.85 18.18 1.23
C LEU A 725 -15.08 18.31 -0.08
N GLU A 726 -15.69 17.87 -1.19
CA GLU A 726 -15.00 17.70 -2.48
C GLU A 726 -13.82 16.72 -2.37
N SER A 727 -14.11 15.59 -1.74
CA SER A 727 -13.12 14.57 -1.37
C SER A 727 -13.08 13.35 -2.28
N ASP A 728 -14.04 13.17 -3.21
CA ASP A 728 -14.02 12.04 -4.17
C ASP A 728 -12.98 12.26 -5.27
N GLN A 729 -11.84 11.58 -5.13
CA GLN A 729 -10.71 11.67 -6.06
C GLN A 729 -10.43 10.35 -6.81
N GLN A 730 -11.28 9.33 -6.62
CA GLN A 730 -11.09 7.98 -7.18
C GLN A 730 -11.69 7.82 -8.57
N ARG A 731 -11.56 8.87 -9.39
CA ARG A 731 -11.97 8.94 -10.80
C ARG A 731 -10.78 9.28 -11.68
N ILE A 732 -10.85 8.89 -12.97
CA ILE A 732 -9.79 9.18 -13.97
C ILE A 732 -9.42 10.67 -13.99
N ILE A 733 -10.43 11.54 -13.96
CA ILE A 733 -10.25 13.00 -13.98
C ILE A 733 -9.48 13.53 -12.75
N MET A 734 -9.46 12.78 -11.65
CA MET A 734 -8.75 13.13 -10.42
C MET A 734 -7.50 12.24 -10.23
N GLY A 735 -7.10 11.50 -11.26
CA GLY A 735 -5.90 10.65 -11.25
C GLY A 735 -6.06 9.35 -10.47
N ASN A 736 -7.29 8.99 -10.08
CA ASN A 736 -7.61 7.85 -9.20
C ASN A 736 -6.77 7.89 -7.91
N ARG A 737 -6.85 8.99 -7.15
CA ARG A 737 -6.11 9.18 -5.90
C ARG A 737 -7.07 9.36 -4.73
N ASP A 738 -6.53 9.50 -3.53
CA ASP A 738 -7.30 9.65 -2.30
C ASP A 738 -6.50 10.40 -1.23
N SER A 739 -6.78 11.70 -1.12
CA SER A 739 -6.14 12.59 -0.14
C SER A 739 -6.47 12.20 1.30
N THR A 740 -7.57 11.49 1.54
CA THR A 740 -7.96 11.09 2.90
C THR A 740 -6.98 10.08 3.48
N GLN A 741 -6.34 9.24 2.63
CA GLN A 741 -5.26 8.33 3.06
C GLN A 741 -4.03 9.10 3.54
N VAL A 742 -3.61 10.14 2.80
CA VAL A 742 -2.46 10.98 3.18
C VAL A 742 -2.71 11.62 4.54
N LEU A 743 -3.86 12.25 4.70
CA LEU A 743 -4.22 12.97 5.92
C LEU A 743 -4.39 12.02 7.11
N ALA A 744 -5.12 10.90 6.94
CA ALA A 744 -5.37 9.96 8.02
C ALA A 744 -4.08 9.30 8.54
N GLU A 745 -3.18 8.90 7.64
CA GLU A 745 -1.89 8.29 8.01
C GLU A 745 -0.98 9.30 8.70
N ASN A 746 -0.82 10.50 8.14
CA ASN A 746 0.12 11.49 8.67
C ASN A 746 -0.37 12.10 9.99
N LEU A 747 -1.68 12.35 10.13
CA LEU A 747 -2.27 12.96 11.33
C LEU A 747 -2.59 11.94 12.43
N GLY A 748 -2.57 10.65 12.11
CA GLY A 748 -3.00 9.58 12.99
C GLY A 748 -4.48 9.74 13.34
N MET A 749 -5.35 9.48 12.35
CA MET A 749 -6.80 9.60 12.47
C MET A 749 -7.50 8.37 11.87
N TYR A 750 -8.63 7.99 12.45
CA TYR A 750 -9.62 7.15 11.80
C TYR A 750 -10.19 7.92 10.62
N VAL A 751 -10.56 7.19 9.57
CA VAL A 751 -11.11 7.78 8.35
C VAL A 751 -12.32 6.99 7.91
N ASP A 752 -13.41 7.70 7.65
CA ASP A 752 -14.45 7.29 6.73
C ASP A 752 -14.36 8.19 5.49
N ALA A 753 -13.95 7.61 4.37
CA ALA A 753 -13.75 8.34 3.12
C ALA A 753 -15.08 8.72 2.42
N GLY A 754 -16.22 8.30 2.98
CA GLY A 754 -17.56 8.60 2.46
C GLY A 754 -18.01 7.69 1.32
N PRO A 755 -19.10 8.06 0.64
CA PRO A 755 -19.62 7.30 -0.49
C PRO A 755 -18.56 7.10 -1.58
N GLY A 756 -18.44 5.86 -2.08
CA GLY A 756 -17.51 5.54 -3.17
C GLY A 756 -17.83 6.28 -4.49
N PRO A 757 -16.89 6.30 -5.46
CA PRO A 757 -17.08 6.99 -6.74
C PRO A 757 -18.21 6.37 -7.60
N ASN A 758 -18.66 5.16 -7.29
CA ASN A 758 -19.85 4.56 -7.91
C ASN A 758 -21.18 5.11 -7.37
N LYS A 759 -21.15 6.05 -6.41
CA LYS A 759 -22.32 6.70 -5.81
C LYS A 759 -22.57 8.12 -6.34
N HIS A 760 -21.79 8.56 -7.34
CA HIS A 760 -22.07 9.77 -8.14
C HIS A 760 -22.16 11.09 -7.38
N THR A 761 -21.34 11.26 -6.35
CA THR A 761 -21.22 12.52 -5.59
C THR A 761 -19.82 13.11 -5.75
N TRP A 762 -19.61 14.38 -5.38
CA TRP A 762 -18.27 14.96 -5.24
C TRP A 762 -17.55 14.58 -3.94
N GLY A 763 -18.21 13.78 -3.08
CA GLY A 763 -17.64 13.23 -1.87
C GLY A 763 -17.74 14.16 -0.66
N CYS A 764 -17.89 13.54 0.49
CA CYS A 764 -17.60 14.11 1.80
C CYS A 764 -16.90 13.03 2.63
N ALA A 765 -15.94 13.39 3.46
CA ALA A 765 -15.17 12.46 4.29
C ALA A 765 -15.12 12.94 5.73
N LEU A 766 -15.00 11.99 6.66
CA LEU A 766 -14.82 12.24 8.08
C LEU A 766 -13.48 11.66 8.54
N LEU A 767 -12.64 12.51 9.13
CA LEU A 767 -11.46 12.07 9.86
C LEU A 767 -11.66 12.35 11.35
N SER A 768 -11.21 11.43 12.20
CA SER A 768 -11.37 11.54 13.65
C SER A 768 -10.19 10.94 14.41
N LYS A 769 -9.69 11.62 15.45
CA LYS A 769 -8.76 11.06 16.44
C LYS A 769 -9.44 10.09 17.39
N PHE A 770 -10.77 10.12 17.47
CA PHE A 770 -11.60 9.21 18.24
C PHE A 770 -12.11 8.04 17.39
N PRO A 771 -12.24 6.82 17.94
CA PRO A 771 -12.75 5.67 17.22
C PRO A 771 -14.13 5.92 16.59
N ILE A 772 -14.26 5.63 15.30
CA ILE A 772 -15.55 5.60 14.59
C ILE A 772 -16.21 4.25 14.90
N VAL A 773 -17.27 4.27 15.70
CA VAL A 773 -17.99 3.05 16.14
C VAL A 773 -18.91 2.56 15.03
N ASN A 774 -19.61 3.50 14.39
CA ASN A 774 -20.56 3.23 13.32
C ASN A 774 -20.56 4.42 12.36
N SER A 775 -20.76 4.17 11.07
CA SER A 775 -21.07 5.24 10.12
C SER A 775 -22.00 4.76 9.02
N THR A 776 -22.89 5.65 8.60
CA THR A 776 -23.87 5.41 7.52
C THR A 776 -23.75 6.51 6.49
N HIS A 777 -23.74 6.13 5.22
CA HIS A 777 -23.71 7.05 4.09
C HIS A 777 -25.12 7.27 3.56
N HIS A 778 -25.49 8.54 3.41
CA HIS A 778 -26.80 8.94 2.91
C HIS A 778 -26.61 9.70 1.60
N LEU A 779 -27.34 9.28 0.56
CA LEU A 779 -27.49 10.03 -0.67
C LEU A 779 -28.82 10.78 -0.56
N THR A 780 -28.74 12.10 -0.45
CA THR A 780 -29.91 12.93 -0.17
C THR A 780 -30.77 13.15 -1.42
N PRO A 781 -32.07 13.45 -1.29
CA PRO A 781 -32.95 13.62 -2.45
C PRO A 781 -32.45 14.71 -3.40
N SER A 782 -32.39 14.39 -4.69
CA SER A 782 -31.99 15.32 -5.75
C SER A 782 -32.77 15.04 -7.03
N PRO A 783 -33.98 15.61 -7.21
CA PRO A 783 -34.79 15.38 -8.40
C PRO A 783 -34.23 16.05 -9.67
N VAL A 784 -33.47 17.14 -9.54
CA VAL A 784 -33.04 17.95 -10.70
C VAL A 784 -31.53 18.15 -10.72
N GLY A 785 -30.97 18.58 -9.60
CA GLY A 785 -29.60 19.04 -9.44
C GLY A 785 -28.61 17.94 -9.07
N GLU A 786 -27.58 18.31 -8.33
CA GLU A 786 -26.53 17.41 -7.88
C GLU A 786 -26.94 16.52 -6.69
N LEU A 787 -26.57 15.24 -6.78
CA LEU A 787 -26.69 14.29 -5.69
C LEU A 787 -25.73 14.60 -4.53
N ALA A 788 -26.29 15.08 -3.43
CA ALA A 788 -25.54 15.52 -2.26
C ALA A 788 -25.30 14.38 -1.23
N PRO A 789 -24.04 14.13 -0.81
CA PRO A 789 -23.70 13.11 0.18
C PRO A 789 -23.76 13.63 1.63
N ALA A 790 -24.21 12.76 2.54
CA ALA A 790 -24.03 12.95 3.98
C ALA A 790 -23.45 11.70 4.65
N ILE A 791 -22.60 11.90 5.66
CA ILE A 791 -22.16 10.87 6.60
C ILE A 791 -22.86 11.12 7.93
N HIS A 792 -23.49 10.10 8.50
CA HIS A 792 -23.85 10.05 9.92
C HIS A 792 -22.95 9.04 10.61
N ALA A 793 -22.01 9.53 11.43
CA ALA A 793 -21.08 8.70 12.20
C ALA A 793 -21.36 8.82 13.70
N THR A 794 -21.12 7.75 14.44
CA THR A 794 -21.08 7.75 15.91
C THR A 794 -19.64 7.49 16.35
N LEU A 795 -19.10 8.39 17.15
CA LEU A 795 -17.75 8.34 17.69
C LEU A 795 -17.77 7.99 19.18
N ASP A 796 -16.80 7.21 19.65
CA ASP A 796 -16.55 7.01 21.09
C ASP A 796 -15.56 8.07 21.59
N VAL A 797 -16.07 9.08 22.26
CA VAL A 797 -15.30 10.25 22.71
C VAL A 797 -15.28 10.27 24.24
N TYR A 798 -14.13 9.91 24.82
CA TYR A 798 -13.94 9.83 26.27
C TYR A 798 -14.97 8.93 27.01
N GLY A 799 -15.50 7.90 26.33
CA GLY A 799 -16.52 6.99 26.85
C GLY A 799 -17.97 7.44 26.60
N GLU A 800 -18.18 8.56 25.92
CA GLU A 800 -19.49 9.09 25.52
C GLU A 800 -19.67 8.97 24.01
N MET A 801 -20.87 8.54 23.58
CA MET A 801 -21.18 8.37 22.15
C MET A 801 -21.67 9.68 21.57
N ILE A 802 -20.91 10.24 20.63
CA ILE A 802 -21.20 11.53 19.98
C ILE A 802 -21.47 11.28 18.51
N ASP A 803 -22.58 11.83 18.00
CA ASP A 803 -22.91 11.74 16.59
C ASP A 803 -22.29 12.91 15.80
N VAL A 804 -21.58 12.60 14.72
CA VAL A 804 -21.00 13.59 13.80
C VAL A 804 -21.63 13.43 12.44
N PHE A 805 -22.15 14.53 11.92
CA PHE A 805 -22.74 14.63 10.60
C PHE A 805 -21.79 15.42 9.70
N VAL A 806 -21.41 14.85 8.56
CA VAL A 806 -20.67 15.59 7.51
C VAL A 806 -21.57 15.67 6.30
N PHE A 807 -21.85 16.87 5.79
CA PHE A 807 -22.81 17.04 4.69
C PHE A 807 -22.32 18.06 3.66
N HIS A 808 -22.37 17.68 2.38
CA HIS A 808 -22.09 18.56 1.25
C HIS A 808 -23.42 18.86 0.53
N SER A 809 -23.97 20.06 0.70
CA SER A 809 -25.22 20.45 0.05
C SER A 809 -25.08 20.59 -1.46
N GLY A 810 -26.18 20.35 -2.19
CA GLY A 810 -26.28 20.65 -3.61
C GLY A 810 -26.19 22.15 -3.92
N GLN A 811 -26.07 22.45 -5.21
CA GLN A 811 -25.76 23.77 -5.75
C GLN A 811 -26.83 24.83 -5.45
N GLU A 812 -26.45 26.11 -5.59
CA GLU A 812 -27.36 27.23 -5.31
C GLU A 812 -28.57 27.25 -6.26
N GLU A 813 -28.34 26.90 -7.52
CA GLU A 813 -29.28 26.99 -8.63
C GLU A 813 -30.50 26.07 -8.43
N ASP A 814 -30.31 24.93 -7.75
CA ASP A 814 -31.34 23.90 -7.57
C ASP A 814 -32.07 24.06 -6.22
N VAL A 815 -32.91 25.10 -6.14
CA VAL A 815 -33.63 25.48 -4.90
C VAL A 815 -34.45 24.34 -4.30
N GLU A 816 -35.16 23.55 -5.12
CA GLU A 816 -36.01 22.46 -4.62
C GLU A 816 -35.18 21.29 -4.09
N ASP A 817 -34.07 20.95 -4.76
CA ASP A 817 -33.12 19.95 -4.26
C ASP A 817 -32.59 20.37 -2.90
N ARG A 818 -32.07 21.60 -2.77
CA ARG A 818 -31.58 22.10 -1.48
C ARG A 818 -32.66 22.07 -0.39
N ARG A 819 -33.92 22.39 -0.71
CA ARG A 819 -35.04 22.31 0.25
C ARG A 819 -35.26 20.87 0.72
N GLN A 820 -35.26 19.89 -0.18
CA GLN A 820 -35.45 18.48 0.17
C GLN A 820 -34.26 17.90 0.94
N GLN A 821 -33.03 18.24 0.52
CA GLN A 821 -31.80 17.85 1.20
C GLN A 821 -31.74 18.43 2.61
N THR A 822 -32.10 19.71 2.76
CA THR A 822 -32.24 20.38 4.06
C THR A 822 -33.21 19.65 4.97
N ALA A 823 -34.41 19.35 4.47
CA ALA A 823 -35.42 18.64 5.25
C ALA A 823 -34.96 17.24 5.67
N TYR A 824 -34.30 16.50 4.77
CA TYR A 824 -33.80 15.15 5.04
C TYR A 824 -32.73 15.13 6.14
N VAL A 825 -31.69 15.96 6.03
CA VAL A 825 -30.59 15.97 7.01
C VAL A 825 -31.05 16.59 8.34
N THR A 826 -31.98 17.54 8.32
CA THR A 826 -32.62 18.07 9.54
C THR A 826 -33.33 16.98 10.32
N GLU A 827 -34.11 16.12 9.65
CA GLU A 827 -34.75 14.95 10.26
C GLU A 827 -33.73 13.97 10.81
N LEU A 828 -32.67 13.70 10.04
CA LEU A 828 -31.59 12.79 10.45
C LEU A 828 -30.90 13.26 11.74
N MET A 829 -30.60 14.55 11.85
CA MET A 829 -30.04 15.14 13.07
C MET A 829 -31.06 15.14 14.22
N GLY A 830 -32.33 15.45 13.95
CA GLY A 830 -33.41 15.47 14.96
C GLY A 830 -33.71 14.09 15.55
N ALA A 831 -33.51 13.01 14.79
CA ALA A 831 -33.80 11.65 15.21
C ALA A 831 -32.85 11.09 16.29
N THR A 832 -31.65 11.68 16.46
CA THR A 832 -30.71 11.24 17.50
C THR A 832 -30.85 12.06 18.80
N PRO A 833 -30.96 11.40 19.97
CA PRO A 833 -30.93 12.06 21.26
C PRO A 833 -29.51 12.32 21.77
N ARG A 834 -28.47 11.87 21.04
CA ARG A 834 -27.08 12.00 21.47
C ARG A 834 -26.55 13.42 21.27
N PRO A 835 -25.53 13.83 22.04
CA PRO A 835 -24.74 15.01 21.70
C PRO A 835 -24.22 14.89 20.26
N SER A 836 -24.29 15.98 19.50
CA SER A 836 -24.01 15.94 18.07
C SER A 836 -23.28 17.16 17.53
N ILE A 837 -22.54 16.98 16.43
CA ILE A 837 -21.89 18.04 15.65
C ILE A 837 -22.26 17.86 14.17
N LEU A 838 -22.67 18.94 13.49
CA LEU A 838 -22.75 19.01 12.03
C LEU A 838 -21.54 19.79 11.52
N LEU A 839 -20.88 19.25 10.50
CA LEU A 839 -19.76 19.84 9.77
C LEU A 839 -20.17 19.89 8.30
N SER A 840 -20.54 21.07 7.78
CA SER A 840 -21.25 21.10 6.49
C SER A 840 -21.01 22.35 5.64
N TYR A 841 -21.24 22.20 4.35
CA TYR A 841 -21.38 23.27 3.37
C TYR A 841 -22.86 23.42 2.97
N LEU A 842 -23.51 24.51 3.38
CA LEU A 842 -24.98 24.66 3.36
C LEU A 842 -25.53 25.64 2.31
N VAL A 843 -24.66 26.48 1.72
CA VAL A 843 -25.05 27.48 0.71
C VAL A 843 -26.24 28.33 1.16
N THR A 844 -26.12 28.95 2.33
CA THR A 844 -27.20 29.75 2.92
C THR A 844 -26.63 30.88 3.76
N LYS A 845 -27.40 31.97 3.94
CA LYS A 845 -27.05 33.04 4.87
C LYS A 845 -27.60 32.74 6.26
N PRO A 846 -26.90 33.13 7.34
CA PRO A 846 -27.43 33.01 8.68
C PRO A 846 -28.79 33.71 8.79
N LYS A 847 -29.74 33.05 9.46
CA LYS A 847 -31.12 33.54 9.73
C LYS A 847 -32.03 33.67 8.51
N GLU A 848 -31.58 33.26 7.32
CA GLU A 848 -32.36 33.33 6.09
C GLU A 848 -32.74 31.94 5.55
N GLY A 849 -33.96 31.82 5.00
CA GLY A 849 -34.39 30.63 4.27
C GLY A 849 -34.15 29.30 5.01
N ASN A 850 -33.41 28.39 4.37
CA ASN A 850 -33.13 27.05 4.88
C ASN A 850 -32.36 27.04 6.21
N TYR A 851 -31.62 28.11 6.55
CA TYR A 851 -30.98 28.24 7.87
C TYR A 851 -31.95 27.96 9.02
N ASN A 852 -33.17 28.50 8.93
CA ASN A 852 -34.20 28.35 9.98
C ASN A 852 -34.78 26.94 10.07
N THR A 853 -34.43 26.06 9.12
CA THR A 853 -34.72 24.62 9.19
C THR A 853 -33.56 23.88 9.83
N TRP A 854 -32.33 24.22 9.47
CA TRP A 854 -31.10 23.67 10.05
C TRP A 854 -30.96 23.95 11.55
N VAL A 855 -31.20 25.20 11.94
CA VAL A 855 -31.16 25.68 13.32
C VAL A 855 -32.60 25.84 13.81
N SER A 856 -33.16 24.76 14.32
CA SER A 856 -34.57 24.69 14.71
C SER A 856 -34.79 23.69 15.83
N GLU A 857 -35.94 23.76 16.50
CA GLU A 857 -36.37 22.72 17.46
C GLU A 857 -36.45 21.33 16.81
N ARG A 858 -36.70 21.27 15.49
CA ARG A 858 -36.81 20.03 14.73
C ARG A 858 -35.48 19.28 14.62
N SER A 859 -34.38 19.97 14.35
CA SER A 859 -33.03 19.37 14.39
C SER A 859 -32.49 19.27 15.82
N GLY A 860 -32.92 20.20 16.69
CA GLY A 860 -32.34 20.44 18.00
C GLY A 860 -30.93 21.05 17.95
N MET A 861 -30.47 21.47 16.77
CA MET A 861 -29.10 21.97 16.58
C MET A 861 -29.03 23.48 16.79
N ARG A 862 -27.94 23.92 17.41
CA ARG A 862 -27.54 25.32 17.56
C ARG A 862 -26.39 25.65 16.62
N ASP A 863 -26.34 26.91 16.21
CA ASP A 863 -25.23 27.44 15.42
C ASP A 863 -24.00 27.72 16.30
N ILE A 864 -22.80 27.41 15.80
CA ILE A 864 -21.53 27.75 16.45
C ILE A 864 -21.39 29.25 16.69
N ASP A 865 -21.94 30.13 15.82
CA ASP A 865 -21.96 31.58 16.05
C ASP A 865 -23.08 32.29 15.24
N PRO A 866 -24.29 32.48 15.80
CA PRO A 866 -25.39 33.17 15.12
C PRO A 866 -25.13 34.65 14.78
N SER A 867 -24.03 35.24 15.24
CA SER A 867 -23.64 36.63 14.97
C SER A 867 -22.65 36.78 13.80
N ASP A 868 -22.04 35.68 13.36
CA ASP A 868 -21.18 35.64 12.17
C ASP A 868 -22.03 35.71 10.89
N TRP A 869 -22.34 36.93 10.46
CA TRP A 869 -23.20 37.23 9.32
C TRP A 869 -22.52 36.99 7.96
N ASP A 870 -21.20 36.85 7.92
CA ASP A 870 -20.37 36.71 6.70
C ASP A 870 -20.11 35.22 6.37
N ARG A 871 -21.02 34.33 6.77
CA ARG A 871 -21.02 32.93 6.37
C ARG A 871 -21.98 32.68 5.22
N TRP A 872 -21.53 31.82 4.31
CA TRP A 872 -22.31 31.42 3.14
C TRP A 872 -22.16 29.92 2.89
N CYS A 873 -20.92 29.47 2.77
CA CYS A 873 -20.54 28.11 2.45
C CYS A 873 -20.59 27.20 3.68
N GLU A 874 -19.59 27.33 4.56
CA GLU A 874 -19.31 26.37 5.63
C GLU A 874 -19.98 26.75 6.96
N TYR A 875 -20.44 25.72 7.68
CA TYR A 875 -21.14 25.81 8.96
C TYR A 875 -20.74 24.67 9.90
N ILE A 876 -20.65 25.03 11.19
CA ILE A 876 -20.60 24.09 12.30
C ILE A 876 -21.86 24.29 13.13
N LEU A 877 -22.65 23.23 13.29
CA LEU A 877 -23.79 23.22 14.23
C LEU A 877 -23.54 22.18 15.33
N TYR A 878 -24.14 22.34 16.49
CA TYR A 878 -23.94 21.42 17.62
C TYR A 878 -25.17 21.31 18.52
N LYS A 879 -25.24 20.23 19.32
CA LYS A 879 -26.18 20.08 20.43
C LYS A 879 -25.64 19.15 21.52
N GLY A 880 -26.12 19.31 22.74
CA GLY A 880 -25.81 18.45 23.88
C GLY A 880 -24.37 18.56 24.40
N MET A 881 -23.63 19.62 24.06
CA MET A 881 -22.26 19.85 24.51
C MET A 881 -21.99 21.33 24.79
N LYS A 882 -21.04 21.61 25.68
CA LYS A 882 -20.56 22.98 25.91
C LYS A 882 -19.65 23.43 24.77
N ARG A 883 -20.10 24.39 23.95
CA ARG A 883 -19.24 25.17 23.06
C ARG A 883 -18.34 26.08 23.91
N THR A 884 -17.04 26.10 23.60
CA THR A 884 -16.06 26.97 24.28
C THR A 884 -15.47 28.02 23.35
N GLY A 885 -15.36 27.73 22.05
CA GLY A 885 -14.89 28.73 21.11
C GLY A 885 -15.12 28.38 19.64
N TYR A 886 -14.90 29.39 18.80
CA TYR A 886 -15.05 29.37 17.35
C TYR A 886 -13.95 30.20 16.69
N ALA A 887 -13.39 29.71 15.58
CA ALA A 887 -12.38 30.40 14.80
C ALA A 887 -12.55 30.13 13.30
N ARG A 888 -12.17 31.12 12.48
CA ARG A 888 -12.03 31.00 11.02
C ARG A 888 -10.56 31.23 10.67
N ILE A 889 -9.93 30.29 9.99
CA ILE A 889 -8.50 30.33 9.64
C ILE A 889 -8.35 30.42 8.13
N SER A 890 -7.67 31.47 7.65
CA SER A 890 -7.50 31.74 6.23
C SER A 890 -6.90 30.56 5.47
N ARG A 891 -7.39 30.33 4.26
CA ARG A 891 -6.99 29.23 3.37
C ARG A 891 -5.64 29.40 2.67
N SER A 892 -5.03 30.58 2.79
CA SER A 892 -3.85 30.95 1.96
C SER A 892 -4.18 30.74 0.48
N THR A 893 -3.35 29.99 -0.25
CA THR A 893 -3.58 29.60 -1.65
C THR A 893 -4.06 28.16 -1.84
N ILE A 894 -4.45 27.45 -0.77
CA ILE A 894 -4.75 26.02 -0.81
C ILE A 894 -6.07 25.71 -1.55
N THR A 895 -7.09 26.51 -1.29
CA THR A 895 -8.47 26.29 -1.77
C THR A 895 -9.18 27.66 -1.83
N ASP A 896 -10.48 27.68 -2.10
CA ASP A 896 -11.35 28.84 -2.15
C ASP A 896 -12.12 29.12 -0.84
N THR A 897 -12.27 28.13 0.05
CA THR A 897 -12.87 28.29 1.40
C THR A 897 -11.85 28.32 2.53
N GLU A 898 -12.08 29.15 3.56
CA GLU A 898 -11.33 29.09 4.83
C GLU A 898 -11.60 27.82 5.62
N LEU A 899 -10.75 27.51 6.60
CA LEU A 899 -11.03 26.43 7.57
C LEU A 899 -11.85 27.00 8.73
N GLN A 900 -13.05 26.48 8.96
CA GLN A 900 -13.83 26.79 10.17
C GLN A 900 -13.58 25.77 11.27
N VAL A 901 -13.44 26.25 12.52
CA VAL A 901 -13.11 25.41 13.67
C VAL A 901 -13.96 25.78 14.89
N GLY A 902 -14.59 24.78 15.51
CA GLY A 902 -15.30 24.89 16.79
C GLY A 902 -14.64 24.03 17.87
N LYS A 903 -14.65 24.49 19.12
CA LYS A 903 -14.14 23.75 20.28
C LYS A 903 -15.26 23.45 21.27
N PHE A 904 -15.39 22.19 21.68
CA PHE A 904 -16.46 21.68 22.54
C PHE A 904 -15.90 20.91 23.73
N VAL A 905 -16.64 20.88 24.85
CA VAL A 905 -16.30 20.07 26.02
C VAL A 905 -17.37 19.01 26.26
N VAL A 906 -16.93 17.76 26.33
CA VAL A 906 -17.79 16.57 26.48
C VAL A 906 -18.27 16.41 27.93
N GLY A 907 -19.51 15.97 28.09
CA GLY A 907 -20.13 15.77 29.41
C GLY A 907 -20.52 17.06 30.15
N GLN A 908 -20.43 18.22 29.51
CA GLN A 908 -20.91 19.49 30.05
C GLN A 908 -22.16 20.00 29.31
N PRO A 909 -23.12 20.61 30.02
CA PRO A 909 -24.33 21.15 29.41
C PRO A 909 -23.99 22.32 28.46
N GLU A 910 -24.90 22.60 27.53
CA GLU A 910 -24.72 23.70 26.60
C GLU A 910 -24.60 25.06 27.32
N GLY A 911 -23.67 25.90 26.85
CA GLY A 911 -23.46 27.26 27.34
C GLY A 911 -24.39 28.30 26.70
N THR A 912 -24.15 29.57 27.02
CA THR A 912 -24.87 30.71 26.44
C THR A 912 -24.20 31.21 25.16
N ASP A 913 -24.83 32.16 24.47
CA ASP A 913 -24.25 32.88 23.33
C ASP A 913 -23.45 34.11 23.76
N ASP A 914 -23.17 34.27 25.06
CA ASP A 914 -22.40 35.39 25.59
C ASP A 914 -20.91 35.19 25.28
N ILE A 915 -20.34 36.14 24.54
CA ILE A 915 -18.90 36.15 24.22
C ILE A 915 -18.11 36.60 25.45
N ILE A 916 -17.09 35.81 25.82
CA ILE A 916 -16.21 36.09 26.96
C ILE A 916 -14.79 36.41 26.48
N PRO A 917 -14.05 37.26 27.22
CA PRO A 917 -12.65 37.53 26.88
C PRO A 917 -11.77 36.30 27.15
N GLU A 918 -10.80 36.05 26.28
CA GLU A 918 -9.89 34.90 26.35
C GLU A 918 -9.19 34.74 27.71
N SER A 919 -8.93 35.84 28.41
CA SER A 919 -8.38 35.82 29.77
C SER A 919 -9.17 34.97 30.77
N GLN A 920 -10.47 34.76 30.52
CA GLN A 920 -11.37 33.93 31.34
C GLN A 920 -11.43 32.47 30.86
N VAL A 921 -10.82 32.16 29.72
CA VAL A 921 -10.81 30.82 29.13
C VAL A 921 -9.57 30.07 29.64
N PRO A 922 -9.71 28.82 30.14
CA PRO A 922 -8.57 27.98 30.49
C PRO A 922 -7.61 27.80 29.33
N GLU A 923 -6.31 27.76 29.60
CA GLU A 923 -5.27 27.72 28.56
C GLU A 923 -5.43 26.54 27.58
N ASP A 924 -5.78 25.35 28.10
CA ASP A 924 -6.03 24.14 27.30
C ASP A 924 -7.25 24.26 26.36
N LEU A 925 -8.16 25.20 26.64
CA LEU A 925 -9.33 25.48 25.82
C LEU A 925 -9.14 26.66 24.87
N ARG A 926 -7.98 27.32 24.89
CA ARG A 926 -7.65 28.37 23.92
C ARG A 926 -7.30 27.77 22.57
N PHE A 927 -7.36 28.58 21.53
CA PHE A 927 -6.92 28.18 20.20
C PHE A 927 -5.44 28.58 20.03
N PRO A 928 -4.71 27.92 19.10
CA PRO A 928 -3.29 28.17 18.90
C PRO A 928 -2.96 29.64 18.59
N ALA A 929 -2.17 30.29 19.44
CA ALA A 929 -1.73 31.67 19.23
C ALA A 929 -0.93 31.87 17.91
N LEU A 930 -0.44 30.78 17.30
CA LEU A 930 0.31 30.73 16.05
C LEU A 930 -0.38 31.46 14.89
N PHE A 931 -1.72 31.47 14.84
CA PHE A 931 -2.49 32.07 13.74
C PHE A 931 -2.81 33.57 13.94
N ARG A 932 -2.33 34.21 15.02
CA ARG A 932 -2.53 35.65 15.23
C ARG A 932 -1.64 36.50 14.34
N GLY A 933 -2.08 37.74 14.08
CA GLY A 933 -1.33 38.71 13.28
C GLY A 933 -1.10 38.21 11.85
N GLU A 934 0.14 38.13 11.41
CA GLU A 934 0.49 37.60 10.08
C GLU A 934 0.32 36.07 9.97
N GLY A 935 0.18 35.38 11.11
CA GLY A 935 -0.01 33.93 11.18
C GLY A 935 1.19 33.13 10.68
N VAL A 936 0.92 31.95 10.12
CA VAL A 936 1.94 30.99 9.67
C VAL A 936 1.65 30.53 8.23
N ARG A 937 2.64 30.67 7.33
CA ARG A 937 2.53 30.26 5.90
C ARG A 937 1.29 30.82 5.18
N GLY A 938 0.84 32.02 5.57
CA GLY A 938 -0.36 32.68 5.02
C GLY A 938 -1.68 32.24 5.65
N HIS A 939 -1.65 31.35 6.65
CA HIS A 939 -2.78 30.97 7.48
C HIS A 939 -2.81 31.85 8.73
N ARG A 940 -3.90 32.59 8.92
CA ARG A 940 -4.14 33.46 10.07
C ARG A 940 -5.62 33.45 10.45
N TYR A 941 -5.94 33.88 11.65
CA TYR A 941 -7.33 34.16 12.00
C TYR A 941 -7.88 35.23 11.05
N HIS A 942 -9.03 34.93 10.47
CA HIS A 942 -9.67 35.71 9.41
C HIS A 942 -11.11 36.05 9.83
N VAL A 943 -11.66 37.12 9.27
CA VAL A 943 -12.97 37.73 9.62
C VAL A 943 -13.01 38.41 10.98
N PHE A 944 -12.47 37.79 12.03
CA PHE A 944 -12.47 38.36 13.38
C PHE A 944 -11.09 38.78 13.89
N ASP A 945 -10.02 38.46 13.15
CA ASP A 945 -8.59 38.60 13.53
C ASP A 945 -8.15 37.84 14.80
N GLU A 946 -9.10 37.30 15.58
CA GLU A 946 -8.91 36.46 16.76
C GLU A 946 -10.05 35.42 16.92
N PRO A 947 -9.86 34.35 17.70
CA PRO A 947 -10.94 33.43 18.04
C PRO A 947 -11.99 34.06 18.94
N ARG A 948 -13.24 33.60 18.82
CA ARG A 948 -14.33 33.94 19.74
C ARG A 948 -14.51 32.85 20.79
N TYR A 949 -14.76 33.23 22.03
CA TYR A 949 -14.98 32.32 23.15
C TYR A 949 -16.31 32.57 23.84
N TYR A 950 -16.91 31.53 24.42
CA TYR A 950 -18.27 31.57 24.98
C TYR A 950 -18.34 31.01 26.40
N ALA A 951 -19.30 31.52 27.19
CA ALA A 951 -19.49 31.20 28.60
C ALA A 951 -19.94 29.76 28.91
#